data_AF-A0A423WJ94-F1
#
_entry.id   AF-A0A423WJ94-F1
#
_cell.length_a   1.000
_cell.length_b   1.000
_cell.length_c   1.000
_cell.angle_alpha   90.00
_cell.angle_beta   90.00
_cell.angle_gamma   90.00
#
_symmetry.space_group_name_H-M   'P 1'
#
loop_
_entity.id
_entity.type
_entity.pdbx_description
1 polymer ?
#
loop_
_entity_poly.entity_id
_entity_poly.type
_entity_poly.pdbx_seq_one_letter_code
_entity_poly.pdbx_strand_id
1 'polypeptide(L)'
;MSAQLLATELHNLITESKRKHQDLRQAAEKSLEEIKSLRVSEAQFGAELSQRINFVNPFIIACGTKNAKFTGIAIVCLQRLIVSKALPRSKLSPVLEALREATSAGLDVQLKILQALPSLLQNYSTDIRDDLLVTALNICFILQSSKNAIVNNTSAATLQQLIVSVFEKVVAEDKSSYENTVGEAPVDDGVVQLKAAALDAYRIFNDLCLLTQSQRPEYLRFSGLPQTFGLELIESALTNHAAVFATHPEQVYILRTKVLPFIIQALSGRPHFAASVRLFRILYTLLKRHLTLIPKESGEALDILTHILDQDTTIWKRSLCMEVFRGIFAEPTLVRRIFRMFDAKEGEKDVLKNLVATFVRVSTEKPVVIGLGHQSTIPVANPYSTSADQAVLDASGVSVSVIAGSVGGAHDTGISTQWSSMRVPCIDQLDKTDPPPIPESYVYSLTLACITSLSEGLAKFILPLTVPGERSRRRGKPGSSIEGGGEDRPDSPASLERSASFKKNPVPVNPLLLKDHPLYLDVETCALIIDECWPAILATCSTFLYAALDSEYYHGLVRAFQRFAHVAGLLQLTTPRDAFLTTLGKAAVPPNVFTACLNAGQPRQPAPSPASEAPTNSILSNARGLLSVESLVSQSAAEKTRPQSFDASSSAL
;
A
#
# COMPACT_ATOMS: atom_id res chain seq x y z
N MET A 1 -43.15 -4.07 -11.97
CA MET A 1 -42.86 -5.18 -12.90
C MET A 1 -44.09 -5.39 -13.74
N SER A 2 -44.11 -5.06 -15.03
CA SER A 2 -45.33 -5.22 -15.82
C SER A 2 -45.42 -6.65 -16.35
N ALA A 3 -46.38 -7.43 -15.86
CA ALA A 3 -46.75 -8.75 -16.40
C ALA A 3 -46.94 -8.72 -17.94
N GLN A 4 -47.27 -7.55 -18.49
CA GLN A 4 -47.32 -7.26 -19.93
C GLN A 4 -45.99 -7.54 -20.64
N LEU A 5 -44.83 -7.18 -20.09
CA LEU A 5 -43.55 -7.41 -20.74
C LEU A 5 -43.22 -8.91 -20.82
N LEU A 6 -43.49 -9.67 -19.76
CA LEU A 6 -43.30 -11.14 -19.76
C LEU A 6 -44.28 -11.83 -20.74
N ALA A 7 -45.52 -11.35 -20.82
CA ALA A 7 -46.49 -11.84 -21.78
C ALA A 7 -46.07 -11.56 -23.23
N THR A 8 -45.51 -10.37 -23.51
CA THR A 8 -44.97 -10.02 -24.83
C THR A 8 -43.80 -10.92 -25.22
N GLU A 9 -42.85 -11.17 -24.31
CA GLU A 9 -41.71 -12.05 -24.62
C GLU A 9 -42.11 -13.52 -24.80
N LEU A 10 -43.10 -14.01 -24.03
CA LEU A 10 -43.68 -15.34 -24.27
C LEU A 10 -44.41 -15.41 -25.62
N HIS A 11 -45.09 -14.34 -26.03
CA HIS A 11 -45.70 -14.26 -27.35
C HIS A 11 -44.65 -14.25 -28.48
N ASN A 12 -43.54 -13.54 -28.29
CA ASN A 12 -42.39 -13.57 -29.18
C ASN A 12 -41.80 -14.99 -29.27
N LEU A 13 -41.66 -15.68 -28.13
CA LEU A 13 -41.16 -17.05 -28.09
C LEU A 13 -42.08 -18.02 -28.85
N ILE A 14 -43.41 -17.90 -28.68
CA ILE A 14 -44.42 -18.72 -29.37
C ILE A 14 -44.41 -18.47 -30.89
N THR A 15 -44.31 -17.20 -31.30
CA THR A 15 -44.33 -16.83 -32.73
C THR A 15 -43.05 -17.26 -33.45
N GLU A 16 -41.90 -17.21 -32.77
CA GLU A 16 -40.63 -17.70 -33.32
C GLU A 16 -40.51 -19.25 -33.25
N SER A 17 -41.11 -19.92 -32.27
CA SER A 17 -41.07 -21.40 -32.10
C SER A 17 -41.98 -22.16 -33.07
N LYS A 18 -42.06 -21.75 -34.35
CA LYS A 18 -42.85 -22.40 -35.42
C LYS A 18 -42.62 -23.93 -35.45
N ARG A 19 -43.49 -24.69 -36.15
CA ARG A 19 -43.66 -26.18 -36.20
C ARG A 19 -42.48 -27.13 -35.88
N LYS A 20 -41.21 -26.72 -35.96
CA LYS A 20 -40.01 -27.51 -35.61
C LYS A 20 -39.80 -27.76 -34.10
N HIS A 21 -40.32 -26.93 -33.20
CA HIS A 21 -40.16 -27.10 -31.75
C HIS A 21 -41.51 -27.06 -31.00
N GLN A 22 -42.31 -28.12 -31.18
CA GLN A 22 -43.68 -28.21 -30.65
C GLN A 22 -43.72 -28.22 -29.11
N ASP A 23 -42.73 -28.83 -28.46
CA ASP A 23 -42.65 -28.92 -26.99
C ASP A 23 -42.40 -27.55 -26.35
N LEU A 24 -41.51 -26.74 -26.94
CA LEU A 24 -41.24 -25.37 -26.50
C LEU A 24 -42.50 -24.51 -26.62
N ARG A 25 -43.23 -24.65 -27.73
CA ARG A 25 -44.46 -23.92 -27.97
C ARG A 25 -45.55 -24.27 -26.95
N GLN A 26 -45.78 -25.55 -26.70
CA GLN A 26 -46.77 -26.00 -25.72
C GLN A 26 -46.42 -25.53 -24.31
N ALA A 27 -45.13 -25.56 -23.94
CA ALA A 27 -44.67 -25.05 -22.65
C ALA A 27 -44.89 -23.53 -22.52
N ALA A 28 -44.62 -22.78 -23.58
CA ALA A 28 -44.81 -21.32 -23.60
C ALA A 28 -46.29 -20.91 -23.59
N GLU A 29 -47.16 -21.63 -24.30
CA GLU A 29 -48.62 -21.43 -24.27
C GLU A 29 -49.18 -21.67 -22.86
N LYS A 30 -48.76 -22.74 -22.19
CA LYS A 30 -49.13 -23.03 -20.79
C LYS A 30 -48.68 -21.93 -19.82
N SER A 31 -47.42 -21.49 -19.89
CA SER A 31 -46.93 -20.40 -19.06
C SER A 31 -47.65 -19.07 -19.32
N LEU A 32 -48.09 -18.82 -20.56
CA LEU A 32 -48.87 -17.63 -20.93
C LEU A 32 -50.30 -17.68 -20.35
N GLU A 33 -50.93 -18.86 -20.33
CA GLU A 33 -52.21 -19.07 -19.64
C GLU A 33 -52.09 -18.85 -18.13
N GLU A 34 -51.00 -19.34 -17.52
CA GLU A 34 -50.72 -19.12 -16.10
C GLU A 34 -50.60 -17.62 -15.76
N ILE A 35 -49.90 -16.81 -16.58
CA ILE A 35 -49.85 -15.35 -16.38
C ILE A 35 -51.23 -14.71 -16.52
N LYS A 36 -52.03 -15.12 -17.51
CA LYS A 36 -53.39 -14.57 -17.71
C LYS A 36 -54.32 -14.90 -16.55
N SER A 37 -54.09 -16.01 -15.86
CA SER A 37 -54.85 -16.41 -14.67
C SER A 37 -54.50 -15.59 -13.42
N LEU A 38 -53.31 -14.99 -13.37
CA LEU A 38 -52.83 -14.17 -12.26
C LEU A 38 -53.24 -12.70 -12.44
N ARG A 39 -54.27 -12.26 -11.71
CA ARG A 39 -54.71 -10.85 -11.63
C ARG A 39 -54.30 -10.22 -10.31
N VAL A 40 -53.00 -10.06 -10.07
CA VAL A 40 -52.47 -9.64 -8.77
C VAL A 40 -51.58 -8.40 -8.90
N SER A 41 -51.49 -7.61 -7.83
CA SER A 41 -50.64 -6.42 -7.70
C SER A 41 -49.16 -6.74 -7.97
N GLU A 42 -48.42 -5.79 -8.57
CA GLU A 42 -47.03 -5.98 -9.02
C GLU A 42 -46.07 -6.47 -7.92
N ALA A 43 -46.36 -6.18 -6.64
CA ALA A 43 -45.53 -6.57 -5.51
C ALA A 43 -45.70 -8.04 -5.07
N GLN A 44 -46.89 -8.62 -5.29
CA GLN A 44 -47.21 -10.01 -4.93
C GLN A 44 -47.00 -10.98 -6.12
N PHE A 45 -46.96 -10.44 -7.33
CA PHE A 45 -46.78 -11.20 -8.56
C PHE A 45 -45.53 -12.09 -8.54
N GLY A 46 -44.39 -11.61 -8.00
CA GLY A 46 -43.17 -12.43 -7.88
C GLY A 46 -43.33 -13.62 -6.93
N ALA A 47 -43.98 -13.44 -5.79
CA ALA A 47 -44.18 -14.49 -4.79
C ALA A 47 -45.13 -15.59 -5.31
N GLU A 48 -46.22 -15.22 -5.99
CA GLU A 48 -47.16 -16.20 -6.57
C GLU A 48 -46.57 -16.95 -7.76
N LEU A 49 -45.78 -16.29 -8.62
CA LEU A 49 -45.10 -16.95 -9.72
C LEU A 49 -44.06 -17.97 -9.23
N SER A 50 -43.40 -17.69 -8.10
CA SER A 50 -42.43 -18.61 -7.49
C SER A 50 -43.07 -19.94 -7.03
N GLN A 51 -44.39 -19.97 -6.80
CA GLN A 51 -45.13 -21.20 -6.46
C GLN A 51 -45.44 -22.06 -7.69
N ARG A 52 -45.41 -21.47 -8.90
CA ARG A 52 -45.70 -22.18 -10.17
C ARG A 52 -44.43 -22.78 -10.75
N ILE A 53 -44.14 -24.02 -10.34
CA ILE A 53 -42.91 -24.75 -10.70
C ILE A 53 -42.73 -24.93 -12.22
N ASN A 54 -43.84 -25.04 -12.98
CA ASN A 54 -43.80 -25.29 -14.42
C ASN A 54 -43.57 -24.02 -15.25
N PHE A 55 -43.78 -22.85 -14.67
CA PHE A 55 -43.73 -21.58 -15.38
C PHE A 55 -42.37 -21.32 -16.07
N VAL A 56 -41.28 -21.82 -15.47
CA VAL A 56 -39.89 -21.60 -15.92
C VAL A 56 -39.44 -22.58 -17.01
N ASN A 57 -40.14 -23.71 -17.18
CA ASN A 57 -39.78 -24.75 -18.14
C ASN A 57 -39.61 -24.27 -19.61
N PRO A 58 -40.46 -23.40 -20.19
CA PRO A 58 -40.24 -22.94 -21.57
C PRO A 58 -38.89 -22.22 -21.75
N PHE A 59 -38.44 -21.48 -20.75
CA PHE A 59 -37.16 -20.77 -20.83
C PHE A 59 -35.96 -21.72 -20.71
N ILE A 60 -36.06 -22.77 -19.89
CA ILE A 60 -35.05 -23.83 -19.77
C ILE A 60 -34.93 -24.58 -21.10
N ILE A 61 -36.06 -24.99 -21.67
CA ILE A 61 -36.10 -25.70 -22.97
C ILE A 61 -35.53 -24.80 -24.08
N ALA A 62 -35.89 -23.51 -24.09
CA ALA A 62 -35.37 -22.55 -25.06
C ALA A 62 -33.84 -22.43 -25.02
N CYS A 63 -33.23 -22.43 -23.83
CA CYS A 63 -31.77 -22.42 -23.69
C CYS A 63 -31.13 -23.70 -24.26
N GLY A 64 -31.75 -24.87 -24.02
CA GLY A 64 -31.25 -26.16 -24.53
C GLY A 64 -31.36 -26.34 -26.05
N THR A 65 -32.20 -25.57 -26.75
CA THR A 65 -32.30 -25.65 -28.22
C THR A 65 -31.06 -25.16 -28.99
N LYS A 66 -30.13 -24.47 -28.31
CA LYS A 66 -28.92 -23.84 -28.88
C LYS A 66 -29.18 -22.84 -30.02
N ASN A 67 -30.42 -22.40 -30.21
CA ASN A 67 -30.75 -21.36 -31.18
C ASN A 67 -30.61 -19.97 -30.55
N ALA A 68 -29.71 -19.15 -31.09
CA ALA A 68 -29.37 -17.84 -30.55
C ALA A 68 -30.58 -16.92 -30.30
N LYS A 69 -31.63 -16.99 -31.13
CA LYS A 69 -32.84 -16.16 -30.95
C LYS A 69 -33.66 -16.59 -29.73
N PHE A 70 -33.94 -17.89 -29.61
CA PHE A 70 -34.67 -18.46 -28.47
C PHE A 70 -33.91 -18.27 -27.17
N THR A 71 -32.61 -18.55 -27.17
CA THR A 71 -31.74 -18.35 -26.01
C THR A 71 -31.71 -16.86 -25.62
N GLY A 72 -31.62 -15.94 -26.57
CA GLY A 72 -31.63 -14.51 -26.30
C GLY A 72 -32.89 -14.02 -25.58
N ILE A 73 -34.08 -14.44 -26.04
CA ILE A 73 -35.36 -14.10 -25.41
C ILE A 73 -35.47 -14.76 -24.02
N ALA A 74 -35.09 -16.04 -23.92
CA ALA A 74 -35.16 -16.79 -22.68
C ALA A 74 -34.29 -16.21 -21.57
N ILE A 75 -33.04 -15.82 -21.88
CA ILE A 75 -32.12 -15.24 -20.90
C ILE A 75 -32.61 -13.88 -20.39
N VAL A 76 -33.18 -13.03 -21.26
CA VAL A 76 -33.79 -11.75 -20.82
C VAL A 76 -34.94 -12.00 -19.85
N CYS A 77 -35.78 -13.00 -20.15
CA CYS A 77 -36.88 -13.38 -19.28
C CYS A 77 -36.36 -13.93 -17.94
N LEU A 78 -35.37 -14.82 -17.96
CA LEU A 78 -34.74 -15.36 -16.76
C LEU A 78 -34.10 -14.26 -15.90
N GLN A 79 -33.35 -13.33 -16.49
CA GLN A 79 -32.78 -12.18 -15.78
C GLN A 79 -33.87 -11.38 -15.06
N ARG A 80 -34.98 -11.09 -15.73
CA ARG A 80 -36.11 -10.35 -15.14
C ARG A 80 -36.80 -11.14 -14.02
N LEU A 81 -36.96 -12.45 -14.18
CA LEU A 81 -37.51 -13.35 -13.15
C LEU A 81 -36.60 -13.44 -11.91
N ILE A 82 -35.28 -13.41 -12.12
CA ILE A 82 -34.29 -13.38 -11.04
C ILE A 82 -34.41 -12.10 -10.23
N VAL A 83 -34.42 -10.94 -10.89
CA VAL A 83 -34.50 -9.62 -10.23
C VAL A 83 -35.79 -9.47 -9.42
N SER A 84 -36.88 -10.03 -9.92
CA SER A 84 -38.21 -9.94 -9.28
C SER A 84 -38.52 -11.04 -8.26
N LYS A 85 -37.54 -11.89 -7.92
CA LYS A 85 -37.71 -13.01 -6.98
C LYS A 85 -38.81 -14.00 -7.38
N ALA A 86 -39.03 -14.16 -8.68
CA ALA A 86 -40.13 -14.94 -9.26
C ALA A 86 -39.77 -16.38 -9.66
N LEU A 87 -38.54 -16.85 -9.36
CA LEU A 87 -38.11 -18.21 -9.69
C LEU A 87 -38.49 -19.19 -8.57
N PRO A 88 -39.03 -20.37 -8.91
CA PRO A 88 -39.20 -21.47 -7.97
C PRO A 88 -37.86 -21.99 -7.46
N ARG A 89 -37.72 -22.12 -6.13
CA ARG A 89 -36.48 -22.59 -5.47
C ARG A 89 -36.04 -23.99 -5.93
N SER A 90 -37.01 -24.87 -6.24
CA SER A 90 -36.74 -26.23 -6.74
C SER A 90 -36.17 -26.28 -8.15
N LYS A 91 -36.27 -25.20 -8.93
CA LYS A 91 -35.81 -25.12 -10.33
C LYS A 91 -34.52 -24.31 -10.50
N LEU A 92 -33.88 -23.88 -9.41
CA LEU A 92 -32.62 -23.11 -9.48
C LEU A 92 -31.49 -23.91 -10.14
N SER A 93 -31.37 -25.21 -9.86
CA SER A 93 -30.38 -26.10 -10.51
C SER A 93 -30.59 -26.18 -12.04
N PRO A 94 -31.79 -26.54 -12.55
CA PRO A 94 -32.08 -26.51 -13.99
C PRO A 94 -31.86 -25.15 -14.66
N VAL A 95 -32.14 -24.04 -13.95
CA VAL A 95 -31.91 -22.69 -14.49
C VAL A 95 -30.43 -22.39 -14.61
N LEU A 96 -29.61 -22.73 -13.62
CA LEU A 96 -28.16 -22.58 -13.68
C LEU A 96 -27.54 -23.46 -14.77
N GLU A 97 -28.04 -24.68 -14.93
CA GLU A 97 -27.61 -25.57 -16.02
C GLU A 97 -27.95 -25.00 -17.40
N ALA A 98 -29.17 -24.48 -17.57
CA ALA A 98 -29.58 -23.78 -18.78
C ALA A 98 -28.71 -22.55 -19.08
N LEU A 99 -28.34 -21.77 -18.05
CA LEU A 99 -27.40 -20.65 -18.18
C LEU A 99 -26.01 -21.12 -18.60
N ARG A 100 -25.54 -22.25 -18.07
CA ARG A 100 -24.27 -22.87 -18.44
C ARG A 100 -24.26 -23.29 -19.90
N GLU A 101 -25.29 -23.97 -20.39
CA GLU A 101 -25.42 -24.32 -21.82
C GLU A 101 -25.46 -23.08 -22.74
N ALA A 102 -26.14 -22.03 -22.28
CA ALA A 102 -26.25 -20.76 -22.99
C ALA A 102 -24.93 -19.96 -23.08
N THR A 103 -23.87 -20.33 -22.34
CA THR A 103 -22.56 -19.65 -22.43
C THR A 103 -21.91 -19.72 -23.81
N SER A 104 -22.21 -20.78 -24.59
CA SER A 104 -21.73 -20.93 -25.97
C SER A 104 -22.47 -20.06 -27.00
N ALA A 105 -23.50 -19.31 -26.58
CA ALA A 105 -24.27 -18.42 -27.44
C ALA A 105 -23.52 -17.12 -27.78
N GLY A 106 -24.16 -16.24 -28.56
CA GLY A 106 -23.55 -14.97 -29.01
C GLY A 106 -23.28 -13.96 -27.88
N LEU A 107 -22.49 -12.94 -28.20
CA LEU A 107 -22.01 -11.89 -27.28
C LEU A 107 -23.12 -11.29 -26.39
N ASP A 108 -24.26 -10.91 -26.99
CA ASP A 108 -25.36 -10.29 -26.26
C ASP A 108 -25.96 -11.21 -25.20
N VAL A 109 -25.99 -12.52 -25.47
CA VAL A 109 -26.50 -13.53 -24.54
C VAL A 109 -25.53 -13.69 -23.38
N GLN A 110 -24.22 -13.78 -23.68
CA GLN A 110 -23.17 -13.89 -22.66
C GLN A 110 -23.19 -12.70 -21.68
N LEU A 111 -23.34 -11.47 -22.17
CA LEU A 111 -23.41 -10.28 -21.32
C LEU A 111 -24.66 -10.28 -20.43
N LYS A 112 -25.81 -10.73 -20.95
CA LYS A 112 -27.04 -10.84 -20.15
C LYS A 112 -26.94 -11.92 -19.07
N ILE A 113 -26.24 -13.02 -19.34
CA ILE A 113 -25.93 -14.04 -18.33
C ILE A 113 -25.09 -13.42 -17.20
N LEU A 114 -24.02 -12.68 -17.55
CA LEU A 114 -23.16 -12.01 -16.57
C LEU A 114 -23.93 -10.99 -15.72
N GLN A 115 -24.90 -10.28 -16.28
CA GLN A 115 -25.77 -9.37 -15.52
C GLN A 115 -26.77 -10.08 -14.61
N ALA A 116 -27.18 -11.30 -14.95
CA ALA A 116 -28.16 -12.07 -14.18
C ALA A 116 -27.56 -12.74 -12.94
N LEU A 117 -26.30 -13.20 -13.02
CA LEU A 117 -25.64 -13.96 -11.95
C LEU A 117 -25.50 -13.20 -10.62
N PRO A 118 -25.07 -11.93 -10.56
CA PRO A 118 -25.00 -11.19 -9.31
C PRO A 118 -26.36 -11.06 -8.62
N SER A 119 -27.40 -10.70 -9.39
CA SER A 119 -28.76 -10.61 -8.87
C SER A 119 -29.29 -11.95 -8.37
N LEU A 120 -28.88 -13.05 -9.01
CA LEU A 120 -29.25 -14.41 -8.60
C LEU A 120 -28.66 -14.73 -7.21
N LEU A 121 -27.37 -14.47 -7.00
CA LEU A 121 -26.72 -14.73 -5.70
C LEU A 121 -27.24 -13.82 -4.59
N GLN A 122 -27.56 -12.57 -4.89
CA GLN A 122 -28.11 -11.62 -3.92
C GLN A 122 -29.55 -11.94 -3.52
N ASN A 123 -30.41 -12.28 -4.48
CA ASN A 123 -31.84 -12.49 -4.21
C ASN A 123 -32.17 -13.87 -3.63
N TYR A 124 -31.38 -14.90 -3.96
CA TYR A 124 -31.57 -16.28 -3.52
C TYR A 124 -30.40 -16.74 -2.63
N SER A 125 -29.88 -15.83 -1.79
CA SER A 125 -28.67 -16.03 -1.00
C SER A 125 -28.69 -17.27 -0.10
N THR A 126 -29.86 -17.61 0.46
CA THR A 126 -30.08 -18.75 1.35
C THR A 126 -30.25 -20.10 0.63
N ASP A 127 -30.71 -20.08 -0.62
CA ASP A 127 -30.99 -21.28 -1.40
C ASP A 127 -29.79 -21.69 -2.28
N ILE A 128 -28.94 -20.73 -2.69
CA ILE A 128 -27.73 -20.99 -3.48
C ILE A 128 -26.57 -21.30 -2.54
N ARG A 129 -26.42 -22.59 -2.26
CA ARG A 129 -25.34 -23.19 -1.48
C ARG A 129 -24.70 -24.32 -2.26
N ASP A 130 -23.47 -24.65 -1.89
CA ASP A 130 -22.68 -25.73 -2.41
C ASP A 130 -22.58 -25.81 -3.96
N ASP A 131 -23.08 -26.90 -4.57
CA ASP A 131 -22.97 -27.22 -5.99
C ASP A 131 -23.61 -26.15 -6.90
N LEU A 132 -24.65 -25.47 -6.40
CA LEU A 132 -25.29 -24.37 -7.13
C LEU A 132 -24.36 -23.15 -7.21
N LEU A 133 -23.65 -22.86 -6.12
CA LEU A 133 -22.67 -21.77 -6.10
C LEU A 133 -21.48 -22.08 -6.99
N VAL A 134 -20.97 -23.33 -6.93
CA VAL A 134 -19.91 -23.80 -7.82
C VAL A 134 -20.33 -23.68 -9.28
N THR A 135 -21.56 -24.07 -9.62
CA THR A 135 -22.06 -23.96 -10.99
C THR A 135 -22.16 -22.50 -11.43
N ALA A 136 -22.64 -21.59 -10.57
CA ALA A 136 -22.70 -20.16 -10.87
C ALA A 136 -21.31 -19.55 -11.11
N LEU A 137 -20.32 -19.88 -10.26
CA LEU A 137 -18.94 -19.42 -10.43
C LEU A 137 -18.29 -20.01 -11.69
N ASN A 138 -18.56 -21.29 -11.99
CA ASN A 138 -18.04 -21.97 -13.17
C ASN A 138 -18.53 -21.30 -14.47
N ILE A 139 -19.78 -20.84 -14.52
CA ILE A 139 -20.29 -20.06 -15.66
C ILE A 139 -19.44 -18.81 -15.89
N CYS A 140 -19.09 -18.07 -14.82
CA CYS A 140 -18.21 -16.91 -14.93
C CYS A 140 -16.80 -17.28 -15.38
N PHE A 141 -16.20 -18.35 -14.84
CA PHE A 141 -14.87 -18.80 -15.27
C PHE A 141 -14.83 -19.22 -16.75
N ILE A 142 -15.87 -19.91 -17.23
CA ILE A 142 -16.00 -20.27 -18.66
C ILE A 142 -16.04 -19.00 -19.52
N LEU A 143 -16.89 -18.04 -19.17
CA LEU A 143 -17.01 -16.77 -19.90
C LEU A 143 -15.74 -15.94 -19.84
N GLN A 144 -14.99 -16.04 -18.73
CA GLN A 144 -13.69 -15.39 -18.61
C GLN A 144 -12.65 -15.98 -19.57
N SER A 145 -12.66 -17.29 -19.80
CA SER A 145 -11.77 -17.90 -20.79
C SER A 145 -12.08 -17.52 -22.26
N SER A 146 -13.12 -16.70 -22.49
CA SER A 146 -13.48 -16.20 -23.81
C SER A 146 -12.40 -15.32 -24.43
N LYS A 147 -12.19 -15.48 -25.75
CA LYS A 147 -11.28 -14.65 -26.54
C LYS A 147 -11.76 -13.20 -26.73
N ASN A 148 -13.03 -12.94 -26.48
CA ASN A 148 -13.59 -11.60 -26.62
C ASN A 148 -13.26 -10.76 -25.38
N ALA A 149 -12.46 -9.70 -25.57
CA ALA A 149 -12.03 -8.80 -24.50
C ALA A 149 -13.20 -8.19 -23.70
N ILE A 150 -14.32 -7.86 -24.35
CA ILE A 150 -15.49 -7.30 -23.67
C ILE A 150 -16.07 -8.32 -22.69
N VAL A 151 -16.20 -9.57 -23.10
CA VAL A 151 -16.74 -10.66 -22.27
C VAL A 151 -15.75 -11.04 -21.18
N ASN A 152 -14.47 -11.14 -21.52
CA ASN A 152 -13.39 -11.43 -20.56
C ASN A 152 -13.34 -10.38 -19.44
N ASN A 153 -13.31 -9.08 -19.78
CA ASN A 153 -13.26 -8.01 -18.78
C ASN A 153 -14.56 -7.90 -17.97
N THR A 154 -15.71 -8.04 -18.63
CA THR A 154 -17.01 -7.99 -17.92
C THR A 154 -17.14 -9.18 -16.97
N SER A 155 -16.78 -10.38 -17.40
CA SER A 155 -16.83 -11.59 -16.56
C SER A 155 -15.83 -11.54 -15.42
N ALA A 156 -14.64 -10.96 -15.62
CA ALA A 156 -13.68 -10.70 -14.56
C ALA A 156 -14.28 -9.82 -13.46
N ALA A 157 -14.91 -8.70 -13.82
CA ALA A 157 -15.60 -7.82 -12.87
C ALA A 157 -16.79 -8.51 -12.19
N THR A 158 -17.60 -9.27 -12.95
CA THR A 158 -18.71 -10.06 -12.38
C THR A 158 -18.20 -11.09 -11.39
N LEU A 159 -17.11 -11.80 -11.68
CA LEU A 159 -16.57 -12.82 -10.78
C LEU A 159 -16.05 -12.21 -9.48
N GLN A 160 -15.36 -11.06 -9.55
CA GLN A 160 -14.98 -10.30 -8.35
C GLN A 160 -16.20 -9.98 -7.49
N GLN A 161 -17.29 -9.51 -8.11
CA GLN A 161 -18.54 -9.23 -7.41
C GLN A 161 -19.19 -10.50 -6.82
N LEU A 162 -19.15 -11.64 -7.51
CA LEU A 162 -19.68 -12.90 -6.98
C LEU A 162 -18.89 -13.36 -5.75
N ILE A 163 -17.55 -13.26 -5.78
CA ILE A 163 -16.70 -13.61 -4.64
C ILE A 163 -16.98 -12.69 -3.45
N VAL A 164 -17.08 -11.38 -3.68
CA VAL A 164 -17.50 -10.41 -2.65
C VAL A 164 -18.86 -10.82 -2.06
N SER A 165 -19.83 -11.16 -2.91
CA SER A 165 -21.16 -11.60 -2.44
C SER A 165 -21.11 -12.88 -1.59
N VAL A 166 -20.21 -13.82 -1.88
CA VAL A 166 -20.00 -15.02 -1.04
C VAL A 166 -19.55 -14.64 0.36
N PHE A 167 -18.58 -13.73 0.50
CA PHE A 167 -18.14 -13.26 1.81
C PHE A 167 -19.16 -12.35 2.50
N GLU A 168 -19.98 -11.60 1.76
CA GLU A 168 -21.14 -10.88 2.33
C GLU A 168 -22.16 -11.83 2.96
N LYS A 169 -22.35 -13.02 2.39
CA LYS A 169 -23.21 -14.05 3.00
C LYS A 169 -22.66 -14.50 4.35
N VAL A 170 -21.35 -14.65 4.50
CA VAL A 170 -20.73 -14.97 5.80
C VAL A 170 -21.03 -13.88 6.82
N VAL A 171 -20.85 -12.60 6.46
CA VAL A 171 -21.16 -11.47 7.33
C VAL A 171 -22.65 -11.43 7.73
N ALA A 172 -23.56 -11.78 6.82
CA ALA A 172 -24.98 -11.89 7.12
C ALA A 172 -25.30 -13.09 8.03
N GLU A 173 -24.63 -14.22 7.80
CA GLU A 173 -24.77 -15.44 8.58
C GLU A 173 -24.22 -15.28 10.01
N ASP A 174 -23.15 -14.50 10.20
CA ASP A 174 -22.59 -14.14 11.50
C ASP A 174 -23.54 -13.28 12.33
N LYS A 175 -24.28 -12.38 11.67
CA LYS A 175 -25.33 -11.57 12.33
C LYS A 175 -26.55 -12.39 12.69
N SER A 176 -26.79 -13.51 12.00
CA SER A 176 -27.91 -14.39 12.26
C SER A 176 -27.56 -15.39 13.36
N SER A 177 -28.33 -15.39 14.45
CA SER A 177 -28.11 -16.28 15.61
C SER A 177 -28.50 -17.75 15.38
N TYR A 178 -28.58 -18.19 14.13
CA TYR A 178 -28.92 -19.57 13.79
C TYR A 178 -27.67 -20.46 13.80
N GLU A 179 -27.63 -21.42 14.73
CA GLU A 179 -26.56 -22.39 14.92
C GLU A 179 -26.86 -23.71 14.19
N ASN A 180 -26.81 -23.70 12.86
CA ASN A 180 -26.75 -24.95 12.10
C ASN A 180 -25.35 -25.07 11.48
N THR A 181 -24.47 -25.80 12.17
CA THR A 181 -23.16 -26.18 11.63
C THR A 181 -23.33 -27.30 10.60
N VAL A 182 -22.70 -27.16 9.44
CA VAL A 182 -22.89 -28.05 8.27
C VAL A 182 -21.59 -28.76 7.89
N GLY A 183 -20.43 -28.27 8.32
CA GLY A 183 -19.15 -28.93 8.04
C GLY A 183 -18.03 -28.51 8.98
N GLU A 184 -16.84 -29.02 8.73
CA GLU A 184 -15.63 -28.76 9.52
C GLU A 184 -14.51 -28.25 8.61
N ALA A 185 -13.69 -27.33 9.13
CA ALA A 185 -12.49 -26.86 8.47
C ALA A 185 -11.28 -26.90 9.42
N PRO A 186 -10.06 -27.13 8.88
CA PRO A 186 -8.84 -27.16 9.66
C PRO A 186 -8.46 -25.77 10.17
N VAL A 187 -7.96 -25.74 11.41
CA VAL A 187 -7.38 -24.60 12.12
C VAL A 187 -6.09 -25.08 12.80
N ASP A 188 -5.22 -24.16 13.21
CA ASP A 188 -3.95 -24.49 13.88
C ASP A 188 -4.10 -25.43 15.10
N ASP A 189 -5.22 -25.31 15.84
CA ASP A 189 -5.55 -26.14 17.02
C ASP A 189 -6.73 -27.10 16.78
N GLY A 190 -6.80 -27.71 15.59
CA GLY A 190 -7.75 -28.79 15.29
C GLY A 190 -8.75 -28.45 14.19
N VAL A 191 -10.03 -28.78 14.40
CA VAL A 191 -11.10 -28.53 13.43
C VAL A 191 -12.16 -27.62 14.03
N VAL A 192 -12.63 -26.63 13.27
CA VAL A 192 -13.73 -25.75 13.65
C VAL A 192 -14.97 -26.11 12.87
N GLN A 193 -16.10 -26.21 13.58
CA GLN A 193 -17.39 -26.42 12.95
C GLN A 193 -17.87 -25.13 12.30
N LEU A 194 -18.10 -25.19 10.99
CA LEU A 194 -18.51 -24.08 10.16
C LEU A 194 -19.99 -24.17 9.81
N LYS A 195 -20.59 -23.00 9.71
CA LYS A 195 -21.90 -22.80 9.09
C LYS A 195 -21.78 -22.92 7.56
N ALA A 196 -22.93 -22.99 6.87
CA ALA A 196 -22.96 -23.25 5.44
C ALA A 196 -22.24 -22.18 4.61
N ALA A 197 -22.49 -20.88 4.88
CA ALA A 197 -21.85 -19.82 4.10
C ALA A 197 -20.35 -19.69 4.42
N ALA A 198 -19.96 -19.86 5.69
CA ALA A 198 -18.55 -19.89 6.09
C ALA A 198 -17.78 -21.03 5.42
N LEU A 199 -18.37 -22.24 5.32
CA LEU A 199 -17.78 -23.38 4.64
C LEU A 199 -17.60 -23.13 3.13
N ASP A 200 -18.61 -22.56 2.47
CA ASP A 200 -18.53 -22.17 1.06
C ASP A 200 -17.40 -21.15 0.83
N ALA A 201 -17.31 -20.12 1.68
CA ALA A 201 -16.26 -19.11 1.61
C ALA A 201 -14.86 -19.69 1.82
N TYR A 202 -14.69 -20.58 2.81
CA TYR A 202 -13.43 -21.30 3.05
C TYR A 202 -12.99 -22.12 1.83
N ARG A 203 -13.89 -22.93 1.27
CA ARG A 203 -13.58 -23.79 0.11
C ARG A 203 -13.24 -22.96 -1.13
N ILE A 204 -14.01 -21.91 -1.40
CA ILE A 204 -13.76 -21.01 -2.54
C ILE A 204 -12.42 -20.31 -2.38
N PHE A 205 -12.13 -19.76 -1.19
CA PHE A 205 -10.86 -19.07 -0.97
C PHE A 205 -9.65 -20.00 -1.05
N ASN A 206 -9.74 -21.22 -0.51
CA ASN A 206 -8.70 -22.24 -0.64
C ASN A 206 -8.46 -22.59 -2.11
N ASP A 207 -9.52 -22.85 -2.88
CA ASP A 207 -9.39 -23.18 -4.30
C ASP A 207 -8.86 -22.02 -5.14
N LEU A 208 -9.22 -20.77 -4.81
CA LEU A 208 -8.61 -19.60 -5.46
C LEU A 208 -7.10 -19.56 -5.23
N CYS A 209 -6.63 -19.92 -4.03
CA CYS A 209 -5.21 -20.03 -3.73
C CYS A 209 -4.55 -21.16 -4.53
N LEU A 210 -5.18 -22.35 -4.59
CA LEU A 210 -4.68 -23.49 -5.37
C LEU A 210 -4.61 -23.18 -6.87
N LEU A 211 -5.67 -22.58 -7.43
CA LEU A 211 -5.74 -22.18 -8.83
C LEU A 211 -4.67 -21.15 -9.19
N THR A 212 -4.41 -20.18 -8.31
CA THR A 212 -3.37 -19.17 -8.50
C THR A 212 -1.96 -19.78 -8.50
N GLN A 213 -1.78 -20.89 -7.79
CA GLN A 213 -0.56 -21.70 -7.78
C GLN A 213 -0.48 -22.72 -8.94
N SER A 214 -1.43 -22.69 -9.88
CA SER A 214 -1.56 -23.69 -10.96
C SER A 214 -1.76 -25.13 -10.45
N GLN A 215 -2.31 -25.30 -9.25
CA GLN A 215 -2.71 -26.59 -8.69
C GLN A 215 -4.18 -26.91 -9.04
N ARG A 216 -4.57 -28.17 -8.86
CA ARG A 216 -5.96 -28.57 -9.10
C ARG A 216 -6.85 -28.12 -7.93
N PRO A 217 -7.98 -27.46 -8.18
CA PRO A 217 -8.95 -27.15 -7.15
C PRO A 217 -9.61 -28.43 -6.62
N GLU A 218 -10.04 -28.41 -5.36
CA GLU A 218 -10.75 -29.52 -4.74
C GLU A 218 -12.27 -29.41 -4.93
N TYR A 219 -12.77 -28.18 -5.06
CA TYR A 219 -14.19 -27.86 -4.99
C TYR A 219 -14.73 -27.23 -6.30
N LEU A 220 -13.97 -26.32 -6.92
CA LEU A 220 -14.31 -25.68 -8.19
C LEU A 220 -14.05 -26.64 -9.36
N ARG A 221 -15.04 -26.78 -10.26
CA ARG A 221 -14.94 -27.63 -11.46
C ARG A 221 -14.25 -26.95 -12.65
N PHE A 222 -13.25 -26.10 -12.39
CA PHE A 222 -12.58 -25.31 -13.42
C PHE A 222 -11.06 -25.38 -13.25
N SER A 223 -10.33 -25.54 -14.35
CA SER A 223 -8.86 -25.59 -14.36
C SER A 223 -8.32 -24.69 -15.48
N GLY A 224 -7.98 -23.44 -15.18
CA GLY A 224 -7.47 -22.53 -16.21
C GLY A 224 -7.50 -21.04 -15.84
N LEU A 225 -7.08 -20.70 -14.62
CA LEU A 225 -7.09 -19.30 -14.15
C LEU A 225 -5.73 -18.63 -14.42
N PRO A 226 -5.67 -17.47 -15.10
CA PRO A 226 -4.44 -16.68 -15.18
C PRO A 226 -3.99 -16.27 -13.78
N GLN A 227 -2.70 -16.43 -13.47
CA GLN A 227 -2.16 -16.14 -12.14
C GLN A 227 -2.41 -14.68 -11.71
N THR A 228 -2.25 -13.71 -12.62
CA THR A 228 -2.51 -12.30 -12.33
C THR A 228 -3.94 -12.05 -11.88
N PHE A 229 -4.90 -12.69 -12.53
CA PHE A 229 -6.29 -12.54 -12.17
C PHE A 229 -6.63 -13.28 -10.87
N GLY A 230 -6.06 -14.47 -10.64
CA GLY A 230 -6.19 -15.16 -9.34
C GLY A 230 -5.70 -14.31 -8.17
N LEU A 231 -4.57 -13.61 -8.34
CA LEU A 231 -4.07 -12.64 -7.37
C LEU A 231 -5.04 -11.47 -7.14
N GLU A 232 -5.68 -10.93 -8.18
CA GLU A 232 -6.69 -9.87 -8.02
C GLU A 232 -7.92 -10.33 -7.24
N LEU A 233 -8.36 -11.57 -7.45
CA LEU A 233 -9.47 -12.15 -6.70
C LEU A 233 -9.13 -12.28 -5.22
N ILE A 234 -7.90 -12.73 -4.92
CA ILE A 234 -7.38 -12.81 -3.54
C ILE A 234 -7.30 -11.41 -2.92
N GLU A 235 -6.73 -10.43 -3.63
CA GLU A 235 -6.63 -9.04 -3.16
C GLU A 235 -8.03 -8.45 -2.87
N SER A 236 -8.99 -8.66 -3.78
CA SER A 236 -10.36 -8.17 -3.65
C SER A 236 -11.06 -8.78 -2.44
N ALA A 237 -10.94 -10.10 -2.23
CA ALA A 237 -11.50 -10.77 -1.06
C ALA A 237 -10.93 -10.19 0.26
N LEU A 238 -9.61 -10.06 0.35
CA LEU A 238 -8.92 -9.54 1.53
C LEU A 238 -9.25 -8.08 1.82
N THR A 239 -9.32 -7.25 0.79
CA THR A 239 -9.55 -5.80 0.93
C THR A 239 -10.98 -5.49 1.35
N ASN A 240 -11.95 -6.17 0.74
CA ASN A 240 -13.38 -5.95 0.99
C ASN A 240 -13.87 -6.58 2.30
N HIS A 241 -13.30 -7.73 2.70
CA HIS A 241 -13.80 -8.53 3.83
C HIS A 241 -12.77 -8.77 4.93
N ALA A 242 -11.86 -7.84 5.18
CA ALA A 242 -10.83 -7.98 6.22
C ALA A 242 -11.37 -8.32 7.62
N ALA A 243 -12.59 -7.90 7.98
CA ALA A 243 -13.20 -8.30 9.25
C ALA A 243 -13.45 -9.82 9.32
N VAL A 244 -13.92 -10.44 8.23
CA VAL A 244 -14.18 -11.88 8.16
C VAL A 244 -12.87 -12.66 8.36
N PHE A 245 -11.80 -12.26 7.68
CA PHE A 245 -10.46 -12.85 7.86
C PHE A 245 -9.87 -12.63 9.26
N ALA A 246 -10.41 -11.70 10.06
CA ALA A 246 -9.96 -11.47 11.43
C ALA A 246 -10.80 -12.21 12.48
N THR A 247 -12.07 -12.46 12.21
CA THR A 247 -12.97 -13.16 13.14
C THR A 247 -12.98 -14.67 12.94
N HIS A 248 -12.77 -15.14 11.71
CA HIS A 248 -12.87 -16.55 11.34
C HIS A 248 -11.49 -17.24 11.32
N PRO A 249 -11.24 -18.21 12.21
CA PRO A 249 -9.92 -18.83 12.36
C PRO A 249 -9.51 -19.72 11.18
N GLU A 250 -10.46 -20.35 10.48
CA GLU A 250 -10.20 -21.16 9.29
C GLU A 250 -9.65 -20.31 8.13
N GLN A 251 -10.06 -19.03 8.06
CA GLN A 251 -9.55 -18.11 7.06
C GLN A 251 -8.11 -17.70 7.40
N VAL A 252 -7.82 -17.44 8.68
CA VAL A 252 -6.44 -17.18 9.16
C VAL A 252 -5.53 -18.37 8.86
N TYR A 253 -6.03 -19.60 9.02
CA TYR A 253 -5.27 -20.81 8.69
C TYR A 253 -4.86 -20.86 7.21
N ILE A 254 -5.75 -20.51 6.27
CA ILE A 254 -5.39 -20.40 4.84
C ILE A 254 -4.35 -19.30 4.62
N LEU A 255 -4.47 -18.16 5.33
CA LEU A 255 -3.48 -17.08 5.22
C LEU A 255 -2.09 -17.56 5.63
N ARG A 256 -1.98 -18.31 6.74
CA ARG A 256 -0.72 -18.85 7.27
C ARG A 256 -0.13 -19.95 6.41
N THR A 257 -0.94 -20.92 5.98
CA THR A 257 -0.44 -22.14 5.35
C THR A 257 -0.33 -22.08 3.83
N LYS A 258 -1.11 -21.21 3.18
CA LYS A 258 -1.18 -21.12 1.72
C LYS A 258 -0.79 -19.76 1.19
N VAL A 259 -1.44 -18.68 1.64
CA VAL A 259 -1.30 -17.35 1.01
C VAL A 259 0.08 -16.73 1.27
N LEU A 260 0.49 -16.62 2.54
CA LEU A 260 1.80 -16.03 2.89
C LEU A 260 2.97 -16.83 2.31
N PRO A 261 3.05 -18.16 2.51
CA PRO A 261 4.13 -18.97 1.93
C PRO A 261 4.22 -18.84 0.42
N PHE A 262 3.07 -18.81 -0.27
CA PHE A 262 3.01 -18.59 -1.70
C PHE A 262 3.55 -17.21 -2.11
N ILE A 263 3.15 -16.15 -1.43
CA ILE A 263 3.62 -14.78 -1.72
C ILE A 263 5.13 -14.69 -1.47
N ILE A 264 5.61 -15.22 -0.34
CA ILE A 264 7.01 -15.29 0.04
C ILE A 264 7.83 -16.00 -1.04
N GLN A 265 7.38 -17.18 -1.47
CA GLN A 265 8.04 -17.96 -2.51
C GLN A 265 8.01 -17.24 -3.87
N ALA A 266 6.87 -16.66 -4.24
CA ALA A 266 6.70 -15.95 -5.51
C ALA A 266 7.57 -14.69 -5.57
N LEU A 267 7.65 -13.91 -4.48
CA LEU A 267 8.48 -12.69 -4.39
C LEU A 267 9.97 -13.00 -4.34
N SER A 268 10.37 -14.12 -3.73
CA SER A 268 11.76 -14.60 -3.74
C SER A 268 12.22 -15.02 -5.15
N GLY A 269 11.28 -15.42 -6.00
CA GLY A 269 11.53 -15.70 -7.41
C GLY A 269 11.70 -14.44 -8.28
N ARG A 270 11.51 -14.63 -9.59
CA ARG A 270 11.52 -13.57 -10.61
C ARG A 270 10.14 -13.43 -11.28
N PRO A 271 9.09 -13.00 -10.54
CA PRO A 271 7.79 -12.75 -11.13
C PRO A 271 7.88 -11.58 -12.13
N HIS A 272 7.07 -11.63 -13.18
CA HIS A 272 6.95 -10.50 -14.10
C HIS A 272 6.29 -9.28 -13.39
N PHE A 273 6.36 -8.11 -13.99
CA PHE A 273 5.95 -6.85 -13.36
C PHE A 273 4.48 -6.88 -12.90
N ALA A 274 3.53 -7.23 -13.77
CA ALA A 274 2.11 -7.28 -13.42
C ALA A 274 1.78 -8.24 -12.25
N ALA A 275 2.44 -9.40 -12.15
CA ALA A 275 2.27 -10.30 -11.01
C ALA A 275 2.91 -9.73 -9.75
N SER A 276 4.10 -9.12 -9.87
CA SER A 276 4.81 -8.50 -8.75
C SER A 276 3.97 -7.40 -8.09
N VAL A 277 3.39 -6.49 -8.88
CA VAL A 277 2.52 -5.40 -8.36
C VAL A 277 1.41 -5.97 -7.47
N ARG A 278 0.71 -7.01 -7.97
CA ARG A 278 -0.38 -7.66 -7.22
C ARG A 278 0.12 -8.39 -5.97
N LEU A 279 1.25 -9.09 -6.05
CA LEU A 279 1.88 -9.73 -4.89
C LEU A 279 2.26 -8.72 -3.79
N PHE A 280 2.89 -7.60 -4.16
CA PHE A 280 3.24 -6.53 -3.21
C PHE A 280 1.99 -5.88 -2.59
N ARG A 281 0.91 -5.68 -3.36
CA ARG A 281 -0.37 -5.14 -2.85
C ARG A 281 -1.06 -6.07 -1.86
N ILE A 282 -1.12 -7.36 -2.17
CA ILE A 282 -1.66 -8.37 -1.26
C ILE A 282 -0.82 -8.42 0.01
N LEU A 283 0.51 -8.46 -0.12
CA LEU A 283 1.42 -8.47 1.02
C LEU A 283 1.23 -7.22 1.89
N TYR A 284 1.18 -6.04 1.28
CA TYR A 284 0.93 -4.78 2.00
C TYR A 284 -0.42 -4.80 2.74
N THR A 285 -1.47 -5.32 2.11
CA THR A 285 -2.80 -5.44 2.73
C THR A 285 -2.77 -6.38 3.94
N LEU A 286 -2.07 -7.51 3.83
CA LEU A 286 -1.90 -8.49 4.91
C LEU A 286 -1.08 -7.90 6.07
N LEU A 287 0.04 -7.25 5.79
CA LEU A 287 0.86 -6.57 6.79
C LEU A 287 0.10 -5.43 7.47
N LYS A 288 -0.75 -4.70 6.74
CA LYS A 288 -1.51 -3.58 7.30
C LYS A 288 -2.65 -4.03 8.21
N ARG A 289 -3.41 -5.05 7.81
CA ARG A 289 -4.66 -5.44 8.50
C ARG A 289 -4.55 -6.68 9.38
N HIS A 290 -3.71 -7.64 9.01
CA HIS A 290 -3.67 -8.99 9.61
C HIS A 290 -2.37 -9.31 10.36
N LEU A 291 -1.44 -8.36 10.51
CA LEU A 291 -0.14 -8.56 11.17
C LEU A 291 -0.21 -9.31 12.52
N THR A 292 -1.21 -8.98 13.37
CA THR A 292 -1.36 -9.60 14.70
C THR A 292 -1.82 -11.04 14.64
N LEU A 293 -2.44 -11.44 13.53
CA LEU A 293 -2.98 -12.78 13.32
C LEU A 293 -1.96 -13.70 12.65
N ILE A 294 -0.88 -13.19 12.07
CA ILE A 294 0.12 -13.99 11.34
C ILE A 294 1.56 -13.52 11.66
N PRO A 295 1.99 -13.57 12.93
CA PRO A 295 3.24 -12.94 13.34
C PRO A 295 4.49 -13.57 12.71
N LYS A 296 4.62 -14.90 12.71
CA LYS A 296 5.83 -15.59 12.20
C LYS A 296 6.03 -15.33 10.71
N GLU A 297 4.97 -15.53 9.94
CA GLU A 297 4.96 -15.37 8.48
C GLU A 297 5.12 -13.90 8.08
N SER A 298 4.57 -12.96 8.87
CA SER A 298 4.79 -11.53 8.64
C SER A 298 6.24 -11.11 8.87
N GLY A 299 6.93 -11.72 9.84
CA GLY A 299 8.36 -11.48 10.09
C GLY A 299 9.20 -11.92 8.89
N GLU A 300 8.97 -13.14 8.39
CA GLU A 300 9.62 -13.65 7.18
C GLU A 300 9.32 -12.80 5.95
N ALA A 301 8.08 -12.34 5.79
CA ALA A 301 7.72 -11.47 4.67
C ALA A 301 8.41 -10.10 4.73
N LEU A 302 8.54 -9.50 5.93
CA LEU A 302 9.29 -8.25 6.13
C LEU A 302 10.79 -8.44 5.89
N ASP A 303 11.35 -9.60 6.26
CA ASP A 303 12.75 -9.98 5.98
C ASP A 303 12.98 -10.07 4.47
N ILE A 304 12.09 -10.73 3.73
CA ILE A 304 12.16 -10.83 2.26
C ILE A 304 12.02 -9.45 1.59
N LEU A 305 11.14 -8.58 2.07
CA LEU A 305 11.05 -7.20 1.57
C LEU A 305 12.38 -6.45 1.77
N THR A 306 12.96 -6.58 2.96
CA THR A 306 14.27 -5.97 3.28
C THR A 306 15.37 -6.54 2.39
N HIS A 307 15.33 -7.84 2.13
CA HIS A 307 16.27 -8.52 1.25
C HIS A 307 16.14 -8.10 -0.22
N ILE A 308 14.91 -7.94 -0.73
CA ILE A 308 14.64 -7.44 -2.09
C ILE A 308 15.15 -6.00 -2.26
N LEU A 309 15.09 -5.20 -1.20
CA LEU A 309 15.61 -3.83 -1.18
C LEU A 309 17.15 -3.78 -1.19
N ASP A 310 17.78 -4.71 -0.46
CA ASP A 310 19.24 -4.78 -0.26
C ASP A 310 19.97 -5.47 -1.41
N GLN A 311 19.40 -6.56 -1.95
CA GLN A 311 19.90 -7.17 -3.17
C GLN A 311 19.63 -6.25 -4.34
N ASP A 312 20.63 -6.03 -5.19
CA ASP A 312 20.56 -5.27 -6.45
C ASP A 312 19.65 -5.94 -7.48
N THR A 313 18.38 -6.07 -7.12
CA THR A 313 17.28 -6.44 -8.00
C THR A 313 16.96 -5.28 -8.93
N THR A 314 16.12 -5.53 -9.93
CA THR A 314 15.71 -4.50 -10.88
C THR A 314 15.15 -3.26 -10.17
N ILE A 315 15.46 -2.06 -10.68
CA ILE A 315 15.07 -0.77 -10.08
C ILE A 315 13.57 -0.71 -9.80
N TRP A 316 12.74 -1.27 -10.68
CA TRP A 316 11.30 -1.31 -10.50
C TRP A 316 10.85 -2.19 -9.32
N LYS A 317 11.54 -3.31 -9.06
CA LYS A 317 11.23 -4.21 -7.94
C LYS A 317 11.64 -3.57 -6.61
N ARG A 318 12.80 -2.90 -6.59
CA ARG A 318 13.25 -2.10 -5.43
C ARG A 318 12.30 -0.93 -5.15
N SER A 319 11.82 -0.27 -6.19
CA SER A 319 10.84 0.84 -6.08
C SER A 319 9.49 0.36 -5.53
N LEU A 320 8.96 -0.75 -6.02
CA LEU A 320 7.74 -1.36 -5.46
C LEU A 320 7.90 -1.71 -3.98
N CYS A 321 9.04 -2.28 -3.61
CA CYS A 321 9.34 -2.58 -2.21
C CYS A 321 9.37 -1.31 -1.35
N MET A 322 10.03 -0.25 -1.81
CA MET A 322 10.06 1.03 -1.10
C MET A 322 8.71 1.74 -1.04
N GLU A 323 7.83 1.58 -2.03
CA GLU A 323 6.46 2.09 -1.97
C GLU A 323 5.65 1.39 -0.87
N VAL A 324 5.82 0.06 -0.71
CA VAL A 324 5.22 -0.70 0.39
C VAL A 324 5.76 -0.21 1.74
N PHE A 325 7.07 -0.06 1.90
CA PHE A 325 7.66 0.49 3.13
C PHE A 325 7.18 1.91 3.40
N ARG A 326 7.11 2.78 2.40
CA ARG A 326 6.53 4.12 2.55
C ARG A 326 5.10 4.06 3.07
N GLY A 327 4.28 3.13 2.57
CA GLY A 327 2.92 2.88 3.07
C GLY A 327 2.90 2.47 4.54
N ILE A 328 3.82 1.60 4.95
CA ILE A 328 3.97 1.15 6.35
C ILE A 328 4.39 2.32 7.26
N PHE A 329 5.41 3.10 6.88
CA PHE A 329 5.90 4.25 7.65
C PHE A 329 4.91 5.42 7.71
N ALA A 330 4.00 5.52 6.75
CA ALA A 330 2.92 6.50 6.78
C ALA A 330 1.89 6.24 7.90
N GLU A 331 1.85 5.03 8.46
CA GLU A 331 0.94 4.64 9.54
C GLU A 331 1.72 4.38 10.86
N PRO A 332 1.80 5.37 11.79
CA PRO A 332 2.62 5.26 12.99
C PRO A 332 2.18 4.17 13.97
N THR A 333 0.91 3.77 13.94
CA THR A 333 0.36 2.63 14.69
C THR A 333 0.93 1.31 14.21
N LEU A 334 1.12 1.15 12.90
CA LEU A 334 1.64 -0.06 12.30
C LEU A 334 3.13 -0.24 12.60
N VAL A 335 3.94 0.82 12.47
CA VAL A 335 5.38 0.78 12.79
C VAL A 335 5.63 0.38 14.24
N ARG A 336 4.89 1.00 15.19
CA ARG A 336 4.99 0.65 16.62
C ARG A 336 4.58 -0.80 16.88
N ARG A 337 3.56 -1.29 16.16
CA ARG A 337 3.10 -2.67 16.28
C ARG A 337 4.12 -3.67 15.74
N ILE A 338 4.77 -3.38 14.61
CA ILE A 338 5.86 -4.20 14.06
C ILE A 338 7.00 -4.29 15.09
N PHE A 339 7.49 -3.14 15.58
CA PHE A 339 8.57 -3.12 16.56
C PHE A 339 8.22 -3.92 17.84
N ARG A 340 7.00 -3.77 18.36
CA ARG A 340 6.57 -4.49 19.57
C ARG A 340 6.50 -6.02 19.38
N MET A 341 6.20 -6.49 18.19
CA MET A 341 6.03 -7.92 17.94
C MET A 341 7.32 -8.65 17.59
N PHE A 342 8.28 -7.94 16.99
CA PHE A 342 9.55 -8.49 16.55
C PHE A 342 10.70 -7.96 17.43
N ASP A 343 11.19 -6.75 17.13
CA ASP A 343 12.39 -6.14 17.74
C ASP A 343 12.36 -5.99 19.28
N ALA A 344 11.17 -5.87 19.88
CA ALA A 344 11.03 -5.74 21.34
C ALA A 344 10.97 -7.08 22.09
N LYS A 345 10.81 -8.22 21.39
CA LYS A 345 10.75 -9.54 22.02
C LYS A 345 12.10 -10.24 21.96
N GLU A 346 12.60 -10.63 23.12
CA GLU A 346 13.84 -11.42 23.23
C GLU A 346 13.69 -12.78 22.53
N GLY A 347 14.54 -13.05 21.53
CA GLY A 347 14.59 -14.31 20.77
C GLY A 347 14.00 -14.27 19.36
N GLU A 348 13.28 -13.19 19.00
CA GLU A 348 12.81 -12.96 17.62
C GLU A 348 13.85 -12.15 16.82
N LYS A 349 13.77 -12.22 15.48
CA LYS A 349 14.67 -11.43 14.61
C LYS A 349 14.30 -9.95 14.65
N ASP A 350 15.31 -9.09 14.70
CA ASP A 350 15.12 -7.64 14.54
C ASP A 350 14.67 -7.30 13.11
N VAL A 351 13.49 -6.70 12.96
CA VAL A 351 12.95 -6.33 11.65
C VAL A 351 13.17 -4.84 11.37
N LEU A 352 12.77 -3.96 12.29
CA LEU A 352 12.90 -2.52 12.08
C LEU A 352 14.37 -2.08 12.13
N LYS A 353 15.18 -2.61 13.05
CA LYS A 353 16.62 -2.31 13.09
C LYS A 353 17.31 -2.69 11.78
N ASN A 354 17.02 -3.88 11.27
CA ASN A 354 17.55 -4.35 9.99
C ASN A 354 17.09 -3.47 8.82
N LEU A 355 15.82 -3.07 8.79
CA LEU A 355 15.29 -2.18 7.76
C LEU A 355 15.96 -0.80 7.75
N VAL A 356 16.13 -0.18 8.92
CA VAL A 356 16.81 1.13 9.03
C VAL A 356 18.30 0.99 8.69
N ALA A 357 18.96 -0.12 9.05
CA ALA A 357 20.31 -0.40 8.59
C ALA A 357 20.40 -0.56 7.06
N THR A 358 19.39 -1.17 6.43
CA THR A 358 19.28 -1.23 4.97
C THR A 358 19.07 0.16 4.36
N PHE A 359 18.32 1.07 5.00
CA PHE A 359 18.22 2.46 4.54
C PHE A 359 19.58 3.18 4.52
N VAL A 360 20.48 2.88 5.46
CA VAL A 360 21.86 3.39 5.41
C VAL A 360 22.55 2.88 4.16
N ARG A 361 22.53 1.57 3.91
CA ARG A 361 23.18 0.95 2.74
C ARG A 361 22.64 1.52 1.42
N VAL A 362 21.31 1.58 1.28
CA VAL A 362 20.64 2.18 0.11
C VAL A 362 21.08 3.63 -0.05
N SER A 363 21.11 4.44 1.02
CA SER A 363 21.52 5.86 0.91
C SER A 363 22.97 6.07 0.47
N THR A 364 23.85 5.06 0.68
CA THR A 364 25.28 5.15 0.35
C THR A 364 25.67 4.44 -0.96
N GLU A 365 24.74 3.71 -1.59
CA GLU A 365 25.03 2.83 -2.73
C GLU A 365 25.47 3.60 -3.99
N LYS A 366 24.71 4.64 -4.38
CA LYS A 366 25.02 5.48 -5.55
C LYS A 366 25.22 6.94 -5.16
N PRO A 367 26.40 7.33 -4.62
CA PRO A 367 26.66 8.71 -4.20
C PRO A 367 26.59 9.70 -5.37
N VAL A 368 26.84 9.24 -6.61
CA VAL A 368 26.75 10.07 -7.82
C VAL A 368 25.32 10.50 -8.13
N VAL A 369 24.33 9.60 -7.99
CA VAL A 369 22.92 9.92 -8.30
C VAL A 369 22.33 10.90 -7.28
N ILE A 370 22.72 10.75 -6.02
CA ILE A 370 22.28 11.61 -4.91
C ILE A 370 23.03 12.96 -4.90
N GLY A 371 24.18 13.06 -5.59
CA GLY A 371 25.03 14.24 -5.58
C GLY A 371 25.71 14.45 -4.22
N LEU A 372 26.24 13.37 -3.62
CA LEU A 372 26.90 13.42 -2.32
C LEU A 372 28.19 14.26 -2.40
N GLY A 373 28.30 15.28 -1.54
CA GLY A 373 29.46 16.18 -1.47
C GLY A 373 29.91 16.48 -0.05
N HIS A 374 30.74 17.52 0.10
CA HIS A 374 31.19 17.99 1.43
C HIS A 374 30.18 18.94 2.10
N GLN A 375 29.20 19.43 1.36
CA GLN A 375 28.15 20.34 1.81
C GLN A 375 26.87 20.09 1.01
N SER A 376 25.72 20.43 1.57
CA SER A 376 24.45 20.37 0.83
C SER A 376 24.48 21.30 -0.38
N THR A 377 24.07 20.79 -1.53
CA THR A 377 24.01 21.53 -2.79
C THR A 377 22.58 21.49 -3.36
N ILE A 378 22.33 22.32 -4.37
CA ILE A 378 21.09 22.25 -5.15
C ILE A 378 21.20 21.16 -6.23
N PRO A 379 20.13 20.44 -6.56
CA PRO A 379 20.13 19.47 -7.65
C PRO A 379 20.43 20.16 -8.99
N VAL A 380 21.19 19.49 -9.84
CA VAL A 380 21.59 20.01 -11.16
C VAL A 380 20.96 19.14 -12.23
N ALA A 381 19.98 19.70 -12.93
CA ALA A 381 19.41 19.10 -14.13
C ALA A 381 20.45 19.08 -15.25
N ASN A 382 20.50 17.98 -16.01
CA ASN A 382 21.41 17.88 -17.14
C ASN A 382 21.02 18.89 -18.25
N PRO A 383 21.91 19.79 -18.69
CA PRO A 383 21.61 20.73 -19.76
C PRO A 383 21.39 20.06 -21.14
N TYR A 384 21.76 18.78 -21.29
CA TYR A 384 21.57 18.01 -22.53
C TYR A 384 20.31 17.14 -22.56
N SER A 385 19.57 16.97 -21.45
CA SER A 385 18.34 16.15 -21.44
C SER A 385 17.13 16.92 -21.98
N THR A 386 17.08 18.23 -21.82
CA THR A 386 15.99 19.10 -22.27
C THR A 386 16.13 19.60 -23.71
N SER A 387 17.32 19.50 -24.30
CA SER A 387 17.59 20.00 -25.65
C SER A 387 17.28 19.01 -26.77
N ALA A 388 17.12 17.71 -26.48
CA ALA A 388 16.76 16.72 -27.49
C ALA A 388 15.24 16.64 -27.74
N ASP A 389 14.41 16.68 -26.69
CA ASP A 389 12.95 16.53 -26.84
C ASP A 389 12.23 17.84 -27.22
N GLN A 390 12.73 19.00 -26.76
CA GLN A 390 12.08 20.28 -27.07
C GLN A 390 12.51 20.84 -28.43
N ALA A 391 13.74 20.58 -28.88
CA ALA A 391 14.25 21.14 -30.15
C ALA A 391 13.81 20.35 -31.39
N VAL A 392 13.43 19.08 -31.25
CA VAL A 392 12.94 18.25 -32.39
C VAL A 392 11.47 18.51 -32.70
N LEU A 393 10.67 18.93 -31.72
CA LEU A 393 9.26 19.30 -31.94
C LEU A 393 9.10 20.67 -32.62
N ASP A 394 10.04 21.59 -32.41
CA ASP A 394 9.90 22.97 -32.91
C ASP A 394 10.55 23.20 -34.30
N ALA A 395 11.31 22.26 -34.87
CA ALA A 395 12.15 22.56 -36.04
C ALA A 395 11.77 21.89 -37.38
N SER A 396 11.01 20.79 -37.47
CA SER A 396 10.58 20.29 -38.79
C SER A 396 9.57 19.16 -38.72
N GLY A 397 8.40 19.36 -39.33
CA GLY A 397 7.32 18.37 -39.45
C GLY A 397 7.60 17.21 -40.42
N VAL A 398 8.76 16.54 -40.31
CA VAL A 398 9.05 15.30 -41.04
C VAL A 398 9.83 14.34 -40.16
N SER A 399 9.23 13.18 -39.90
CA SER A 399 9.82 12.06 -39.16
C SER A 399 10.98 11.43 -39.92
N VAL A 400 12.21 11.57 -39.40
CA VAL A 400 13.35 10.73 -39.79
C VAL A 400 13.91 10.02 -38.56
N SER A 401 13.76 8.70 -38.58
CA SER A 401 14.42 7.74 -37.69
C SER A 401 15.94 7.84 -37.87
N VAL A 402 16.68 8.22 -36.81
CA VAL A 402 18.14 8.07 -36.76
C VAL A 402 18.52 7.23 -35.54
N ILE A 403 19.31 6.20 -35.83
CA ILE A 403 19.72 5.06 -35.02
C ILE A 403 20.62 5.53 -33.86
N ALA A 404 20.22 5.21 -32.63
CA ALA A 404 21.01 5.45 -31.42
C ALA A 404 22.06 4.35 -31.23
N GLY A 405 23.33 4.69 -31.43
CA GLY A 405 24.49 3.95 -30.96
C GLY A 405 24.98 4.50 -29.62
N SER A 406 25.14 3.62 -28.64
CA SER A 406 25.68 3.83 -27.29
C SER A 406 27.04 4.57 -27.26
N VAL A 407 27.26 5.47 -26.28
CA VAL A 407 28.28 5.43 -25.19
C VAL A 407 28.11 6.69 -24.29
N GLY A 408 27.89 6.51 -22.98
CA GLY A 408 28.03 7.55 -21.94
C GLY A 408 26.71 8.08 -21.32
N GLY A 409 26.26 7.48 -20.21
CA GLY A 409 25.01 7.84 -19.53
C GLY A 409 25.06 9.23 -18.87
N ALA A 410 24.28 10.17 -19.40
CA ALA A 410 24.08 11.48 -18.81
C ALA A 410 22.91 11.43 -17.81
N HIS A 411 23.20 11.49 -16.51
CA HIS A 411 22.21 11.41 -15.44
C HIS A 411 21.97 12.77 -14.77
N ASP A 412 20.72 13.10 -14.48
CA ASP A 412 20.37 14.22 -13.59
C ASP A 412 20.91 13.92 -12.18
N THR A 413 21.60 14.89 -11.57
CA THR A 413 22.27 14.70 -10.28
C THR A 413 21.47 15.39 -9.18
N GLY A 414 21.14 14.64 -8.13
CA GLY A 414 20.40 15.13 -6.96
C GLY A 414 18.93 14.74 -6.95
N ILE A 415 18.31 14.92 -5.78
CA ILE A 415 16.92 14.54 -5.52
C ILE A 415 16.03 15.78 -5.65
N SER A 416 15.21 15.77 -6.71
CA SER A 416 14.27 16.84 -7.03
C SER A 416 12.84 16.34 -7.14
N THR A 417 11.87 17.19 -6.83
CA THR A 417 10.44 16.88 -7.01
C THR A 417 10.08 16.70 -8.48
N GLN A 418 10.86 17.30 -9.40
CA GLN A 418 10.60 17.31 -10.84
C GLN A 418 10.94 15.97 -11.52
N TRP A 419 12.06 15.35 -11.18
CA TRP A 419 12.53 14.10 -11.81
C TRP A 419 12.65 12.91 -10.86
N SER A 420 12.59 13.10 -9.54
CA SER A 420 12.72 12.01 -8.55
C SER A 420 11.36 11.56 -7.99
N SER A 421 10.27 11.86 -8.71
CA SER A 421 8.90 11.48 -8.36
C SER A 421 8.22 10.76 -9.52
N MET A 422 7.36 9.80 -9.20
CA MET A 422 6.48 9.13 -10.16
C MET A 422 5.09 9.75 -10.07
N ARG A 423 4.49 10.14 -11.21
CA ARG A 423 3.12 10.67 -11.26
C ARG A 423 2.09 9.67 -10.73
N VAL A 424 2.26 8.41 -11.12
CA VAL A 424 1.44 7.28 -10.64
C VAL A 424 2.40 6.28 -9.98
N PRO A 425 2.25 5.98 -8.68
CA PRO A 425 3.06 4.97 -7.99
C PRO A 425 3.05 3.63 -8.74
N CYS A 426 4.16 2.90 -8.72
CA CYS A 426 4.29 1.62 -9.41
C CYS A 426 3.28 0.60 -8.89
N ILE A 427 2.94 0.67 -7.59
CA ILE A 427 1.96 -0.21 -6.93
C ILE A 427 0.53 0.00 -7.44
N ASP A 428 0.22 1.14 -8.05
CA ASP A 428 -1.12 1.46 -8.58
C ASP A 428 -1.24 1.23 -10.10
N GLN A 429 -0.16 0.80 -10.77
CA GLN A 429 -0.15 0.53 -12.21
C GLN A 429 -0.56 -0.91 -12.54
N LEU A 430 -1.81 -1.27 -12.24
CA LEU A 430 -2.36 -2.63 -12.43
C LEU A 430 -2.57 -3.04 -13.90
N ASP A 431 -2.77 -2.05 -14.79
CA ASP A 431 -3.11 -2.27 -16.20
C ASP A 431 -1.89 -2.54 -17.09
N LYS A 432 -0.67 -2.30 -16.59
CA LYS A 432 0.56 -2.45 -17.39
C LYS A 432 1.19 -3.81 -17.17
N THR A 433 1.57 -4.46 -18.27
CA THR A 433 2.32 -5.73 -18.27
C THR A 433 3.80 -5.52 -17.97
N ASP A 434 4.35 -4.41 -18.44
CA ASP A 434 5.77 -4.07 -18.39
C ASP A 434 6.05 -2.89 -17.46
N PRO A 435 7.24 -2.84 -16.82
CA PRO A 435 7.57 -1.77 -15.88
C PRO A 435 7.69 -0.42 -16.59
N PRO A 436 7.14 0.67 -16.02
CA PRO A 436 7.37 2.02 -16.53
C PRO A 436 8.85 2.42 -16.39
N PRO A 437 9.33 3.43 -17.14
CA PRO A 437 10.63 4.03 -16.87
C PRO A 437 10.60 4.68 -15.48
N ILE A 438 11.47 4.21 -14.58
CA ILE A 438 11.54 4.70 -13.20
C ILE A 438 12.85 5.46 -13.02
N PRO A 439 12.81 6.70 -12.49
CA PRO A 439 14.01 7.46 -12.17
C PRO A 439 14.87 6.73 -11.12
N GLU A 440 16.19 6.67 -11.34
CA GLU A 440 17.09 6.03 -10.37
C GLU A 440 17.05 6.71 -8.98
N SER A 441 16.76 8.01 -8.95
CA SER A 441 16.64 8.79 -7.72
C SER A 441 15.35 8.53 -6.92
N TYR A 442 14.38 7.78 -7.48
CA TYR A 442 13.09 7.55 -6.86
C TYR A 442 13.18 6.73 -5.56
N VAL A 443 14.04 5.70 -5.53
CA VAL A 443 14.25 4.87 -4.33
C VAL A 443 14.76 5.72 -3.15
N TYR A 444 15.62 6.69 -3.42
CA TYR A 444 16.18 7.59 -2.40
C TYR A 444 15.16 8.61 -1.91
N SER A 445 14.33 9.16 -2.80
CA SER A 445 13.24 10.07 -2.40
C SER A 445 12.21 9.35 -1.52
N LEU A 446 11.90 8.08 -1.81
CA LEU A 446 11.06 7.23 -0.96
C LEU A 446 11.71 6.93 0.39
N THR A 447 13.03 6.72 0.45
CA THR A 447 13.78 6.53 1.70
C THR A 447 13.69 7.77 2.60
N LEU A 448 13.91 8.96 2.02
CA LEU A 448 13.72 10.24 2.71
C LEU A 448 12.28 10.42 3.21
N ALA A 449 11.28 10.03 2.40
CA ALA A 449 9.88 10.07 2.81
C ALA A 449 9.61 9.14 3.99
N CYS A 450 10.16 7.92 4.02
CA CYS A 450 10.00 6.98 5.14
C CYS A 450 10.54 7.57 6.46
N ILE A 451 11.73 8.16 6.42
CA ILE A 451 12.35 8.77 7.61
C ILE A 451 11.55 9.99 8.08
N THR A 452 11.10 10.82 7.14
CA THR A 452 10.28 11.99 7.45
C THR A 452 8.96 11.56 8.09
N SER A 453 8.28 10.55 7.54
CA SER A 453 7.05 9.97 8.09
C SER A 453 7.27 9.33 9.47
N LEU A 454 8.38 8.65 9.70
CA LEU A 454 8.75 8.11 11.01
C LEU A 454 8.88 9.23 12.05
N SER A 455 9.64 10.28 11.74
CA SER A 455 9.83 11.43 12.63
C SER A 455 8.51 12.14 12.95
N GLU A 456 7.63 12.25 11.95
CA GLU A 456 6.32 12.88 12.09
C GLU A 456 5.37 12.04 12.94
N GLY A 457 5.37 10.72 12.72
CA GLY A 457 4.58 9.77 13.49
C GLY A 457 4.94 9.78 14.96
N LEU A 458 6.24 9.74 15.27
CA LEU A 458 6.75 9.83 16.64
C LEU A 458 6.40 11.18 17.29
N ALA A 459 6.62 12.29 16.58
CA ALA A 459 6.34 13.62 17.10
C ALA A 459 4.84 13.86 17.34
N LYS A 460 3.96 13.47 16.39
CA LYS A 460 2.51 13.59 16.54
C LYS A 460 1.96 12.78 17.71
N PHE A 461 2.61 11.66 18.04
CA PHE A 461 2.20 10.82 19.16
C PHE A 461 2.71 11.36 20.51
N ILE A 462 3.99 11.77 20.60
CA ILE A 462 4.62 12.17 21.86
C ILE A 462 4.31 13.62 22.24
N LEU A 463 4.32 14.58 21.30
CA LEU A 463 4.16 16.00 21.62
C LEU A 463 2.85 16.31 22.40
N PRO A 464 1.67 15.80 22.00
CA PRO A 464 0.42 16.07 22.72
C PRO A 464 0.41 15.53 24.16
N LEU A 465 1.18 14.48 24.46
CA LEU A 465 1.26 13.86 25.78
C LEU A 465 2.11 14.67 26.77
N THR A 466 2.93 15.61 26.27
CA THR A 466 3.86 16.41 27.08
C THR A 466 3.30 17.76 27.51
N VAL A 467 2.16 18.18 26.93
CA VAL A 467 1.48 19.43 27.30
C VAL A 467 0.69 19.20 28.59
N PRO A 468 0.96 19.94 29.68
CA PRO A 468 0.17 19.84 30.91
C PRO A 468 -1.29 20.21 30.61
N GLY A 469 -2.22 19.28 30.83
CA GLY A 469 -3.61 19.45 30.42
C GLY A 469 -4.34 20.58 31.15
N GLU A 470 -4.89 21.55 30.41
CA GLU A 470 -5.97 22.45 30.86
C GLU A 470 -7.29 21.72 31.16
N ARG A 471 -7.34 20.38 31.04
CA ARG A 471 -8.57 19.57 31.17
C ARG A 471 -9.10 19.43 32.61
N SER A 472 -8.42 19.97 33.63
CA SER A 472 -8.85 19.84 35.04
C SER A 472 -9.68 21.04 35.59
N ARG A 473 -10.04 22.05 34.79
CA ARG A 473 -10.78 23.23 35.30
C ARG A 473 -12.28 23.29 35.00
N ARG A 474 -12.86 22.30 34.30
CA ARG A 474 -14.32 22.23 34.07
C ARG A 474 -14.97 21.04 34.73
N ARG A 475 -14.86 20.94 36.06
CA ARG A 475 -15.80 20.14 36.87
C ARG A 475 -15.86 20.67 38.29
N GLY A 476 -16.98 21.31 38.64
CA GLY A 476 -17.40 21.54 40.03
C GLY A 476 -17.53 23.00 40.48
N LYS A 477 -18.73 23.56 40.32
CA LYS A 477 -19.49 24.16 41.44
C LYS A 477 -20.96 24.36 41.03
N PRO A 478 -21.93 23.65 41.65
CA PRO A 478 -23.33 24.06 41.68
C PRO A 478 -23.53 25.15 42.75
N GLY A 479 -24.48 26.05 42.52
CA GLY A 479 -24.61 27.32 43.23
C GLY A 479 -25.24 27.28 44.63
N SER A 480 -25.11 28.42 45.32
CA SER A 480 -26.08 28.95 46.28
C SER A 480 -25.86 30.46 46.46
N SER A 481 -26.96 31.19 46.45
CA SER A 481 -27.15 32.64 46.50
C SER A 481 -27.11 33.24 47.92
N ILE A 482 -27.00 34.60 47.97
CA ILE A 482 -27.58 35.58 48.93
C ILE A 482 -26.58 36.52 49.68
N GLU A 483 -26.56 37.77 49.18
CA GLU A 483 -26.70 39.13 49.81
C GLU A 483 -25.72 39.79 50.83
N GLY A 484 -25.56 41.12 50.63
CA GLY A 484 -25.19 42.20 51.57
C GLY A 484 -23.73 42.69 51.43
N GLY A 485 -23.34 43.94 51.14
CA GLY A 485 -23.97 45.28 51.24
C GLY A 485 -23.14 46.15 52.21
N GLY A 486 -22.42 47.19 51.73
CA GLY A 486 -21.82 48.25 52.58
C GLY A 486 -20.47 48.83 52.13
N GLU A 487 -20.43 50.16 51.92
CA GLU A 487 -19.32 51.03 51.47
C GLU A 487 -18.29 51.37 52.58
N ASP A 488 -17.01 51.67 52.23
CA ASP A 488 -16.37 52.99 52.45
C ASP A 488 -14.84 53.04 52.13
N ARG A 489 -14.51 53.78 51.06
CA ARG A 489 -13.44 54.81 50.86
C ARG A 489 -11.92 54.62 51.22
N PRO A 490 -11.03 55.43 50.59
CA PRO A 490 -9.68 55.03 50.13
C PRO A 490 -8.50 55.75 50.83
N ASP A 491 -7.26 55.25 50.65
CA ASP A 491 -6.08 56.08 50.30
C ASP A 491 -4.76 55.28 50.10
N SER A 492 -4.23 55.33 48.87
CA SER A 492 -2.82 55.54 48.43
C SER A 492 -1.62 54.68 48.93
N PRO A 493 -0.49 54.57 48.19
CA PRO A 493 -0.23 54.80 46.76
C PRO A 493 0.45 53.60 46.03
N ALA A 494 0.49 53.73 44.71
CA ALA A 494 1.03 52.79 43.73
C ALA A 494 2.48 52.32 43.99
N SER A 495 2.67 51.00 44.13
CA SER A 495 3.93 50.34 43.76
C SER A 495 3.87 49.94 42.29
N LEU A 496 4.68 50.60 41.47
CA LEU A 496 5.03 50.17 40.12
C LEU A 496 5.73 48.80 40.18
N GLU A 497 4.95 47.71 40.19
CA GLU A 497 5.47 46.39 39.88
C GLU A 497 5.73 46.34 38.36
N ARG A 498 7.01 46.44 38.00
CA ARG A 498 7.50 46.13 36.67
C ARG A 498 6.96 44.76 36.25
N SER A 499 6.15 44.74 35.20
CA SER A 499 5.69 43.54 34.50
C SER A 499 6.87 42.71 33.99
N ALA A 500 7.45 41.87 34.86
CA ALA A 500 8.38 40.83 34.47
C ALA A 500 7.57 39.70 33.84
N SER A 501 7.46 39.72 32.51
CA SER A 501 6.84 38.69 31.69
C SER A 501 7.70 37.40 31.64
N PHE A 502 8.14 36.89 32.78
CA PHE A 502 8.57 35.50 32.89
C PHE A 502 7.32 34.62 32.99
N LYS A 503 6.61 34.46 31.87
CA LYS A 503 5.78 33.27 31.68
C LYS A 503 6.74 32.10 31.75
N LYS A 504 6.83 31.42 32.90
CA LYS A 504 7.49 30.12 33.03
C LYS A 504 6.89 29.25 31.93
N ASN A 505 7.68 28.96 30.88
CA ASN A 505 7.29 27.94 29.91
C ASN A 505 6.95 26.70 30.75
N PRO A 506 5.74 26.14 30.62
CA PRO A 506 5.40 24.93 31.35
C PRO A 506 6.46 23.90 31.00
N VAL A 507 7.20 23.41 32.01
CA VAL A 507 8.20 22.37 31.82
C VAL A 507 7.45 21.18 31.25
N PRO A 508 7.76 20.74 30.02
CA PRO A 508 7.08 19.61 29.42
C PRO A 508 7.20 18.40 30.34
N VAL A 509 6.08 17.73 30.62
CA VAL A 509 6.09 16.53 31.45
C VAL A 509 6.70 15.40 30.63
N ASN A 510 7.68 14.68 31.18
CA ASN A 510 8.23 13.49 30.53
C ASN A 510 7.13 12.41 30.46
N PRO A 511 6.71 11.97 29.27
CA PRO A 511 5.64 10.99 29.14
C PRO A 511 6.05 9.59 29.62
N LEU A 512 7.34 9.31 29.85
CA LEU A 512 7.82 8.09 30.52
C LEU A 512 7.57 8.07 32.04
N LEU A 513 7.22 9.20 32.65
CA LEU A 513 6.86 9.27 34.06
C LEU A 513 5.38 8.95 34.30
N LEU A 514 4.56 8.93 33.25
CA LEU A 514 3.11 8.70 33.30
C LEU A 514 2.77 7.20 33.22
N LYS A 515 3.22 6.41 34.20
CA LYS A 515 2.99 4.95 34.26
C LYS A 515 1.51 4.55 34.30
N ASP A 516 0.66 5.41 34.84
CA ASP A 516 -0.78 5.15 34.99
C ASP A 516 -1.60 5.47 33.71
N HIS A 517 -0.95 5.95 32.64
CA HIS A 517 -1.64 6.32 31.41
C HIS A 517 -1.89 5.07 30.53
N PRO A 518 -3.08 4.90 29.92
CA PRO A 518 -3.40 3.74 29.07
C PRO A 518 -2.49 3.60 27.83
N LEU A 519 -1.82 4.68 27.43
CA LEU A 519 -0.87 4.69 26.30
C LEU A 519 0.60 4.54 26.74
N TYR A 520 0.88 4.21 28.00
CA TYR A 520 2.25 4.11 28.51
C TYR A 520 3.11 3.11 27.73
N LEU A 521 2.57 1.92 27.43
CA LEU A 521 3.25 0.89 26.64
C LEU A 521 3.66 1.38 25.24
N ASP A 522 2.82 2.21 24.63
CA ASP A 522 3.09 2.79 23.32
C ASP A 522 4.18 3.88 23.39
N VAL A 523 4.25 4.63 24.50
CA VAL A 523 5.30 5.63 24.76
C VAL A 523 6.64 4.94 25.02
N GLU A 524 6.65 3.86 25.80
CA GLU A 524 7.83 3.02 26.02
C GLU A 524 8.33 2.43 24.70
N THR A 525 7.43 1.92 23.85
CA THR A 525 7.77 1.44 22.51
C THR A 525 8.42 2.55 21.66
N CYS A 526 7.90 3.77 21.70
CA CYS A 526 8.51 4.91 21.00
C CYS A 526 9.91 5.26 21.52
N ALA A 527 10.13 5.18 22.83
CA ALA A 527 11.45 5.40 23.42
C ALA A 527 12.45 4.35 22.97
N LEU A 528 12.06 3.07 22.99
CA LEU A 528 12.90 1.96 22.51
C LEU A 528 13.22 2.07 21.02
N ILE A 529 12.27 2.47 20.17
CA ILE A 529 12.54 2.72 18.75
C ILE A 529 13.62 3.78 18.57
N ILE A 530 13.57 4.87 19.36
CA ILE A 530 14.58 5.92 19.28
C ILE A 530 15.91 5.43 19.81
N ASP A 531 15.94 4.76 20.96
CA ASP A 531 17.17 4.31 21.62
C ASP A 531 17.94 3.26 20.80
N GLU A 532 17.22 2.37 20.11
CA GLU A 532 17.82 1.30 19.30
C GLU A 532 18.11 1.73 17.86
N CYS A 533 17.24 2.54 17.23
CA CYS A 533 17.37 2.87 15.81
C CYS A 533 18.06 4.22 15.51
N TRP A 534 18.34 5.07 16.51
CA TRP A 534 18.94 6.39 16.25
C TRP A 534 20.26 6.37 15.47
N PRO A 535 21.21 5.42 15.63
CA PRO A 535 22.49 5.50 14.91
C PRO A 535 22.29 5.36 13.40
N ALA A 536 21.45 4.41 12.99
CA ALA A 536 21.16 4.15 11.59
C ALA A 536 20.30 5.28 10.98
N ILE A 537 19.30 5.77 11.70
CA ILE A 537 18.51 6.95 11.26
C ILE A 537 19.43 8.16 11.07
N LEU A 538 20.31 8.44 12.04
CA LEU A 538 21.24 9.55 11.97
C LEU A 538 22.22 9.42 10.81
N ALA A 539 22.75 8.23 10.56
CA ALA A 539 23.64 7.95 9.44
C ALA A 539 22.95 8.24 8.10
N THR A 540 21.74 7.70 7.88
CA THR A 540 20.98 7.96 6.65
C THR A 540 20.65 9.45 6.49
N CYS A 541 20.17 10.10 7.55
CA CYS A 541 19.90 11.53 7.56
C CYS A 541 21.15 12.37 7.27
N SER A 542 22.31 11.98 7.81
CA SER A 542 23.59 12.65 7.59
C SER A 542 24.02 12.53 6.13
N THR A 543 23.88 11.35 5.51
CA THR A 543 24.17 11.15 4.09
C THR A 543 23.34 12.10 3.22
N PHE A 544 22.04 12.20 3.49
CA PHE A 544 21.17 13.12 2.74
C PHE A 544 21.40 14.60 3.04
N LEU A 545 21.92 14.94 4.21
CA LEU A 545 22.24 16.33 4.57
C LEU A 545 23.42 16.87 3.74
N TYR A 546 24.32 15.99 3.29
CA TYR A 546 25.43 16.32 2.40
C TYR A 546 25.12 16.04 0.92
N ALA A 547 23.87 15.72 0.60
CA ALA A 547 23.41 15.46 -0.76
C ALA A 547 22.93 16.73 -1.48
N ALA A 548 22.74 16.61 -2.79
CA ALA A 548 22.06 17.59 -3.61
C ALA A 548 20.54 17.41 -3.48
N LEU A 549 19.86 18.29 -2.73
CA LEU A 549 18.42 18.20 -2.43
C LEU A 549 17.68 19.48 -2.81
N ASP A 550 16.50 19.34 -3.41
CA ASP A 550 15.59 20.47 -3.59
C ASP A 550 15.12 21.05 -2.24
N SER A 551 14.66 22.29 -2.27
CA SER A 551 14.20 23.02 -1.08
C SER A 551 13.15 22.24 -0.28
N GLU A 552 12.19 21.59 -0.94
CA GLU A 552 11.15 20.81 -0.26
C GLU A 552 11.71 19.60 0.50
N TYR A 553 12.55 18.79 -0.15
CA TYR A 553 13.17 17.63 0.49
C TYR A 553 14.14 18.03 1.59
N TYR A 554 14.91 19.10 1.38
CA TYR A 554 15.82 19.65 2.40
C TYR A 554 15.05 20.16 3.62
N HIS A 555 13.98 20.93 3.42
CA HIS A 555 13.12 21.37 4.52
C HIS A 555 12.44 20.21 5.25
N GLY A 556 12.01 19.17 4.52
CA GLY A 556 11.48 17.94 5.09
C GLY A 556 12.49 17.24 6.00
N LEU A 557 13.73 17.09 5.52
CA LEU A 557 14.84 16.48 6.26
C LEU A 557 15.17 17.27 7.54
N VAL A 558 15.32 18.60 7.45
CA VAL A 558 15.61 19.45 8.62
C VAL A 558 14.47 19.37 9.66
N ARG A 559 13.21 19.36 9.22
CA ARG A 559 12.06 19.16 10.12
C ARG A 559 12.10 17.77 10.78
N ALA A 560 12.53 16.74 10.06
CA ALA A 560 12.69 15.40 10.63
C ALA A 560 13.75 15.39 11.74
N PHE A 561 14.92 16.01 11.52
CA PHE A 561 15.95 16.21 12.54
C PHE A 561 15.41 16.92 13.79
N GLN A 562 14.70 18.03 13.60
CA GLN A 562 14.10 18.79 14.70
C GLN A 562 13.12 17.93 15.50
N ARG A 563 12.26 17.17 14.81
CA ARG A 563 11.29 16.27 15.44
C ARG A 563 11.97 15.15 16.23
N PHE A 564 12.97 14.49 15.68
CA PHE A 564 13.73 13.47 16.41
C PHE A 564 14.42 14.04 17.64
N ALA A 565 15.08 15.20 17.52
CA ALA A 565 15.74 15.85 18.64
C ALA A 565 14.74 16.29 19.73
N HIS A 566 13.57 16.83 19.35
CA HIS A 566 12.51 17.20 20.29
C HIS A 566 11.95 15.98 21.01
N VAL A 567 11.61 14.91 20.28
CA VAL A 567 11.05 13.70 20.89
C VAL A 567 12.06 13.03 21.82
N ALA A 568 13.33 12.90 21.39
CA ALA A 568 14.41 12.38 22.24
C ALA A 568 14.61 13.23 23.50
N GLY A 569 14.58 14.56 23.37
CA GLY A 569 14.69 15.48 24.51
C GLY A 569 13.52 15.38 25.50
N LEU A 570 12.29 15.24 25.00
CA LEU A 570 11.09 15.08 25.83
C LEU A 570 11.06 13.73 26.57
N LEU A 571 11.60 12.69 25.95
CA LEU A 571 11.77 11.36 26.55
C LEU A 571 13.04 11.25 27.41
N GLN A 572 13.81 12.34 27.55
CA GLN A 572 15.08 12.39 28.31
C GLN A 572 16.17 11.44 27.81
N LEU A 573 16.13 11.07 26.53
CA LEU A 573 17.19 10.30 25.88
C LEU A 573 18.32 11.26 25.45
N THR A 574 19.32 11.45 26.32
CA THR A 574 20.38 12.44 26.13
C THR A 574 21.30 12.10 24.95
N THR A 575 21.70 10.83 24.82
CA THR A 575 22.60 10.37 23.75
C THR A 575 22.06 10.64 22.35
N PRO A 576 20.85 10.16 21.95
CA PRO A 576 20.31 10.45 20.63
C PRO A 576 20.05 11.95 20.43
N ARG A 577 19.53 12.65 21.44
CA ARG A 577 19.30 14.10 21.37
C ARG A 577 20.58 14.87 21.01
N ASP A 578 21.65 14.63 21.76
CA ASP A 578 22.91 15.35 21.61
C ASP A 578 23.60 14.99 20.28
N ALA A 579 23.46 13.74 19.82
CA ALA A 579 23.95 13.31 18.51
C ALA A 579 23.23 14.04 17.35
N PHE A 580 21.89 14.09 17.36
CA PHE A 580 21.12 14.82 16.34
C PHE A 580 21.45 16.32 16.34
N LEU A 581 21.55 16.95 17.52
CA LEU A 581 21.91 18.36 17.63
C LEU A 581 23.34 18.65 17.16
N THR A 582 24.29 17.78 17.50
CA THR A 582 25.69 17.91 17.07
C THR A 582 25.82 17.83 15.56
N THR A 583 25.16 16.86 14.92
CA THR A 583 25.19 16.72 13.45
C THR A 583 24.53 17.92 12.76
N LEU A 584 23.40 18.40 13.28
CA LEU A 584 22.75 19.61 12.75
C LEU A 584 23.65 20.85 12.88
N GLY A 585 24.33 20.99 14.03
CA GLY A 585 25.29 22.09 14.25
C GLY A 585 26.49 22.04 13.30
N LYS A 586 27.04 20.85 13.04
CA LYS A 586 28.13 20.65 12.07
C LYS A 586 27.73 20.97 10.63
N ALA A 587 26.49 20.66 10.25
CA ALA A 587 25.99 20.91 8.90
C ALA A 587 25.52 22.35 8.68
N ALA A 588 25.04 23.03 9.73
CA ALA A 588 24.55 24.40 9.64
C ALA A 588 25.68 25.42 9.39
N VAL A 589 26.91 25.14 9.83
CA VAL A 589 28.05 26.03 9.65
C VAL A 589 29.01 25.41 8.62
N PRO A 590 29.18 26.02 7.43
CA PRO A 590 30.16 25.53 6.47
C PRO A 590 31.55 25.50 7.10
N PRO A 591 32.36 24.44 6.87
CA PRO A 591 33.67 24.29 7.50
C PRO A 591 34.60 25.46 7.19
N ASN A 592 34.46 26.09 6.01
CA ASN A 592 35.21 27.28 5.62
C ASN A 592 34.86 28.50 6.48
N VAL A 593 33.58 28.66 6.85
CA VAL A 593 33.11 29.75 7.72
C VAL A 593 33.52 29.48 9.16
N PHE A 594 33.40 28.24 9.62
CA PHE A 594 33.84 27.84 10.95
C PHE A 594 35.35 28.06 11.15
N THR A 595 36.16 27.65 10.17
CA THR A 595 37.62 27.85 10.17
C THR A 595 37.98 29.34 10.10
N ALA A 596 37.26 30.13 9.29
CA ALA A 596 37.45 31.58 9.25
C ALA A 596 37.11 32.26 10.58
N CYS A 597 36.04 31.84 11.26
CA CYS A 597 35.67 32.35 12.58
C CYS A 597 36.67 31.95 13.68
N LEU A 598 37.23 30.73 13.64
CA LEU A 598 38.29 30.30 14.55
C LEU A 598 39.59 31.10 14.34
N ASN A 599 39.94 31.38 13.08
CA ASN A 599 41.14 32.13 12.74
C ASN A 599 40.98 33.66 12.87
N ALA A 600 39.75 34.17 13.02
CA ALA A 600 39.48 35.59 13.22
C ALA A 600 40.04 36.16 14.54
N GLY A 601 40.43 35.28 15.49
CA GLY A 601 41.09 35.65 16.74
C GLY A 601 42.62 35.62 16.71
N GLN A 602 43.25 35.19 15.62
CA GLN A 602 44.71 35.21 15.50
C GLN A 602 45.19 36.56 14.97
N PRO A 603 46.24 37.17 15.56
CA PRO A 603 46.79 38.43 15.07
C PRO A 603 47.33 38.21 13.66
N ARG A 604 46.75 38.96 12.72
CA ARG A 604 47.14 39.03 11.32
C ARG A 604 48.64 39.32 11.24
N GLN A 605 49.45 38.36 10.78
CA GLN A 605 50.84 38.66 10.43
C GLN A 605 50.85 39.71 9.30
N PRO A 606 51.69 40.76 9.39
CA PRO A 606 51.72 41.81 8.38
C PRO A 606 52.20 41.25 7.04
N ALA A 607 51.40 41.44 6.00
CA ALA A 607 51.77 41.15 4.63
C ALA A 607 52.92 42.08 4.18
N PRO A 608 53.88 41.60 3.37
CA PRO A 608 54.90 42.46 2.79
C PRO A 608 54.28 43.44 1.78
N SER A 609 54.85 44.65 1.75
CA SER A 609 54.43 45.84 1.00
C SER A 609 54.39 45.67 -0.53
N PRO A 610 53.58 46.47 -1.25
CA PRO A 610 53.27 46.27 -2.66
C PRO A 610 54.31 46.92 -3.58
N ALA A 611 54.64 46.24 -4.67
CA ALA A 611 55.28 46.85 -5.84
C ALA A 611 54.25 46.95 -6.98
N SER A 612 54.27 48.10 -7.63
CA SER A 612 53.37 48.63 -8.64
C SER A 612 53.58 48.06 -10.06
N GLU A 613 52.50 47.79 -10.81
CA GLU A 613 52.12 48.48 -12.07
C GLU A 613 51.07 47.72 -12.92
N ALA A 614 49.99 48.44 -13.24
CA ALA A 614 49.18 48.45 -14.49
C ALA A 614 48.33 47.23 -14.97
N PRO A 615 47.27 47.47 -15.78
CA PRO A 615 45.94 46.92 -15.52
C PRO A 615 45.48 45.88 -16.54
N THR A 616 44.88 44.78 -16.09
CA THR A 616 43.98 43.98 -16.94
C THR A 616 42.82 43.42 -16.10
N ASN A 617 41.61 43.70 -16.56
CA ASN A 617 40.37 43.13 -16.06
C ASN A 617 40.41 41.59 -16.15
N SER A 618 40.31 40.87 -15.03
CA SER A 618 39.63 39.56 -15.03
C SER A 618 39.19 39.15 -13.61
N ILE A 619 37.97 38.63 -13.52
CA ILE A 619 37.23 38.25 -12.30
C ILE A 619 37.66 36.84 -11.82
N LEU A 620 38.97 36.54 -11.76
CA LEU A 620 39.46 35.18 -11.47
C LEU A 620 40.66 35.10 -10.50
N SER A 621 40.76 35.98 -9.49
CA SER A 621 41.87 35.91 -8.50
C SER A 621 41.62 34.96 -7.32
N ASN A 622 40.44 34.36 -7.16
CA ASN A 622 40.13 33.50 -6.00
C ASN A 622 40.62 32.04 -6.10
N ALA A 623 41.31 31.65 -7.16
CA ALA A 623 41.73 30.25 -7.38
C ALA A 623 43.17 29.91 -6.95
N ARG A 624 43.85 30.76 -6.17
CA ARG A 624 45.24 30.49 -5.71
C ARG A 624 45.37 29.80 -4.34
N GLY A 625 44.26 29.52 -3.65
CA GLY A 625 44.28 28.77 -2.39
C GLY A 625 44.14 27.25 -2.54
N LEU A 626 44.03 26.72 -3.76
CA LEU A 626 43.65 25.33 -4.02
C LEU A 626 44.82 24.36 -4.23
N LEU A 627 46.07 24.77 -4.02
CA LEU A 627 47.24 23.89 -4.12
C LEU A 627 48.21 24.14 -2.97
N SER A 628 47.87 23.66 -1.78
CA SER A 628 48.88 23.17 -0.83
C SER A 628 48.30 21.96 -0.12
N VAL A 629 48.52 20.81 -0.75
CA VAL A 629 48.53 19.52 -0.05
C VAL A 629 49.74 19.52 0.87
N GLU A 630 49.63 18.79 1.99
CA GLU A 630 50.72 18.32 2.86
C GLU A 630 50.99 19.14 4.12
N SER A 631 50.27 18.80 5.20
CA SER A 631 50.77 18.87 6.58
C SER A 631 49.77 18.22 7.54
N LEU A 632 49.78 16.89 7.64
CA LEU A 632 49.29 16.13 8.79
C LEU A 632 49.92 14.72 8.78
N VAL A 633 51.17 14.62 9.25
CA VAL A 633 51.67 13.40 9.90
C VAL A 633 52.37 13.82 11.19
N SER A 634 51.71 13.49 12.30
CA SER A 634 52.26 13.50 13.65
C SER A 634 53.26 12.36 13.81
N GLN A 635 54.42 12.60 14.41
CA GLN A 635 55.22 11.67 15.25
C GLN A 635 56.47 12.42 15.75
N SER A 636 56.51 12.81 17.02
CA SER A 636 57.17 12.11 18.15
C SER A 636 58.70 12.01 18.05
N ALA A 637 59.35 12.71 18.98
CA ALA A 637 60.71 12.59 19.53
C ALA A 637 61.68 11.55 18.94
N ALA A 638 62.88 11.99 18.54
CA ALA A 638 64.17 11.53 19.08
C ALA A 638 65.37 12.16 18.32
N GLU A 639 66.36 12.59 19.12
CA GLU A 639 67.81 12.67 18.93
C GLU A 639 68.45 12.88 17.53
N LYS A 640 69.22 13.97 17.46
CA LYS A 640 70.28 14.18 16.47
C LYS A 640 71.48 13.27 16.78
N THR A 641 71.78 12.36 15.87
CA THR A 641 73.15 11.84 15.66
C THR A 641 73.44 11.74 14.16
N ARG A 642 74.64 12.21 13.79
CA ARG A 642 75.26 12.21 12.43
C ARG A 642 75.02 10.93 11.63
N PRO A 643 75.09 11.00 10.28
CA PRO A 643 75.60 9.90 9.49
C PRO A 643 77.02 10.17 8.98
N GLN A 644 77.90 9.22 9.25
CA GLN A 644 79.10 8.94 8.48
C GLN A 644 78.71 8.30 7.15
N SER A 645 79.46 8.65 6.12
CA SER A 645 79.56 7.95 4.83
C SER A 645 79.93 6.48 4.99
N PHE A 646 79.35 5.57 4.20
CA PHE A 646 80.10 4.59 3.39
C PHE A 646 79.21 3.87 2.38
N ASP A 647 79.82 3.57 1.23
CA ASP A 647 79.39 2.82 0.06
C ASP A 647 78.77 1.44 0.36
N ALA A 648 77.91 0.96 -0.55
CA ALA A 648 78.23 -0.17 -1.43
C ALA A 648 77.05 -0.59 -2.33
N SER A 649 77.38 -0.70 -3.61
CA SER A 649 76.79 -1.56 -4.63
C SER A 649 76.29 -2.94 -4.15
N SER A 650 75.16 -3.41 -4.67
CA SER A 650 75.14 -4.49 -5.69
C SER A 650 73.72 -5.05 -5.93
N SER A 651 73.53 -5.36 -7.20
CA SER A 651 72.42 -6.02 -7.88
C SER A 651 72.43 -7.55 -7.73
N ALA A 652 71.26 -8.17 -8.00
CA ALA A 652 70.98 -9.61 -8.23
C ALA A 652 71.00 -10.46 -6.95
N LEU A 653 69.99 -11.26 -6.61
CA LEU A 653 69.06 -12.13 -7.36
C LEU A 653 67.70 -12.20 -6.64
#